data_AF-A0A9P6M7Z1-F1
#
_entry.id   AF-A0A9P6M7Z1-F1
#
_cell.length_a   1.000
_cell.length_b   1.000
_cell.length_c   1.000
_cell.angle_alpha   90.00
_cell.angle_beta   90.00
_cell.angle_gamma   90.00
#
_symmetry.space_group_name_H-M   'P 1'
#
loop_
_entity.id
_entity.type
_entity.pdbx_description
1 polymer ?
#
loop_
_entity_poly.entity_id
_entity_poly.type
_entity_poly.pdbx_seq_one_letter_code
_entity_poly.pdbx_strand_id
1 'polypeptide(L)'
;MTGQAVQAKAIKATIQSMFNALQLEVSKSAHLQSQVLENQNEAKRMQEKLQTLQEKMVAMQQQTLDRLAVIQNLTAIGYDLQRTTEFFDKYGVYILTMMQMVKYGIIAAGTVVPAMAQMKLVDRIDGLRSAVDIAKLTLGTLMDKTISYVQNRVTGNTIDRTDADGDDSFTQEALEGADLRQLESIVTADGHVKWVCLDHYRDSYKESATTHLRDLVAVNRGVFDEQRGSIEITLESSSVAKEFYEALIRARGVQELSVKLAWDATKTELQRFHHAIIKSNILILRLDGSSFNSPPRDFVNRGSRFDPILWLATSSKLQSFGLSRCDRFLERLSHFGVRATSQLRTLRWDDRMFAMPTAHLEIVTKIYRQCLNLKELIFDCTDMDKAYSIAKTHLSFLPSLSILRLVRNSQIDEITIEIKDGEALSMEVILEETLNTRLLFSGTVKSLTLGNYFFSDYDPEHFYSGNFLAANSGLERLTLESSLYIYNRPYKELAASLVLLANASNCHRHVATDLSKKTILNIGIPHFELHVLYWNYPELNLARIQDGKAILLDQIFGMHPRSAKQLTLGISELTKRGVESAIRMMNQLQPEVIEIFNYKIVDEAMRRLFVSGLNPSCCSKVTKLQLMYQELDEWIQALSQVMTRVSLPLLQSLAITDIPGSAHLSTQSACWISSMTARPVDVNCLPLTWLSIIGLGFSEEDWDLVLSKTDLMSLEYLSLEDCNDISTEQLFRLAERFPDKAMIIEVILPGRKWIPSMDSVDQSRIHRVLEAKTGHGVRVV
;
A
#
# COMPACT_ATOMS: atom_id res chain seq x y z
N MET A 1 -62.33 95.06 32.38
CA MET A 1 -61.80 93.68 32.26
C MET A 1 -60.98 93.40 33.50
N THR A 2 -61.34 92.37 34.26
CA THR A 2 -60.75 92.05 35.58
C THR A 2 -59.29 91.63 35.43
N GLY A 3 -58.42 91.98 36.41
CA GLY A 3 -56.99 91.65 36.38
C GLY A 3 -56.69 90.15 36.18
N GLN A 4 -57.64 89.29 36.53
CA GLN A 4 -57.59 87.84 36.28
C GLN A 4 -57.52 87.47 34.79
N ALA A 5 -58.17 88.23 33.89
CA ALA A 5 -58.15 87.93 32.45
C ALA A 5 -56.79 88.23 31.79
N VAL A 6 -56.09 89.27 32.28
CA VAL A 6 -54.74 89.62 31.82
C VAL A 6 -53.73 88.59 32.32
N GLN A 7 -53.87 88.15 33.58
CA GLN A 7 -53.01 87.12 34.18
C GLN A 7 -53.19 85.75 33.50
N ALA A 8 -54.44 85.36 33.18
CA ALA A 8 -54.72 84.13 32.44
C ALA A 8 -54.13 84.14 31.02
N LYS A 9 -54.13 85.30 30.34
CA LYS A 9 -53.54 85.45 29.01
C LYS A 9 -52.01 85.35 29.05
N ALA A 10 -51.36 85.92 30.07
CA ALA A 10 -49.92 85.81 30.28
C ALA A 10 -49.48 84.37 30.62
N ILE A 11 -50.25 83.67 31.46
CA ILE A 11 -50.02 82.25 31.77
C ILE A 11 -50.18 81.39 30.51
N LYS A 12 -51.23 81.61 29.72
CA LYS A 12 -51.45 80.88 28.45
C LYS A 12 -50.29 81.08 27.47
N ALA A 13 -49.78 82.31 27.33
CA ALA A 13 -48.63 82.59 26.47
C ALA A 13 -47.36 81.88 26.95
N THR A 14 -47.14 81.85 28.27
CA THR A 14 -45.99 81.16 28.88
C THR A 14 -46.08 79.64 28.67
N ILE A 15 -47.25 79.05 28.91
CA ILE A 15 -47.50 77.61 28.67
C ILE A 15 -47.30 77.26 27.20
N GLN A 16 -47.80 78.09 26.27
CA GLN A 16 -47.61 77.86 24.84
C GLN A 16 -46.12 77.92 24.45
N SER A 17 -45.36 78.86 25.01
CA SER A 17 -43.92 78.96 24.79
C SER A 17 -43.18 77.73 25.32
N MET A 18 -43.52 77.26 26.52
CA MET A 18 -42.95 76.04 27.11
C MET A 18 -43.30 74.80 26.29
N PHE A 19 -44.54 74.71 25.80
CA PHE A 19 -44.99 73.60 24.96
C PHE A 19 -44.24 73.56 23.63
N ASN A 20 -44.05 74.71 22.98
CA ASN A 20 -43.27 74.80 21.74
C ASN A 20 -41.80 74.44 21.96
N ALA A 21 -41.20 74.87 23.08
CA ALA A 21 -39.84 74.49 23.46
C ALA A 21 -39.71 72.98 23.72
N LEU A 22 -40.70 72.38 24.40
CA LEU A 22 -40.75 70.94 24.62
C LEU A 22 -40.91 70.16 23.32
N GLN A 23 -41.77 70.60 22.40
CA GLN A 23 -41.91 69.97 21.08
C GLN A 23 -40.60 70.02 20.28
N LEU A 24 -39.86 71.13 20.36
CA LEU A 24 -38.56 71.25 19.71
C LEU A 24 -37.52 70.31 20.34
N GLU A 25 -37.53 70.14 21.65
CA GLU A 25 -36.56 69.25 22.31
C GLU A 25 -36.89 67.77 22.07
N VAL A 26 -38.18 67.42 22.01
CA VAL A 26 -38.64 66.09 21.60
C VAL A 26 -38.21 65.78 20.16
N SER A 27 -38.31 66.73 19.23
CA SER A 27 -37.89 66.53 17.85
C SER A 27 -36.36 66.37 17.71
N LYS A 28 -35.57 67.14 18.48
CA LYS A 28 -34.11 66.93 18.58
C LYS A 28 -33.76 65.57 19.16
N SER A 29 -34.45 65.15 20.23
CA SER A 29 -34.23 63.85 20.85
C SER A 29 -34.55 62.70 19.89
N ALA A 30 -35.61 62.82 19.08
CA ALA A 30 -35.94 61.84 18.06
C ALA A 30 -34.87 61.78 16.96
N HIS A 31 -34.33 62.93 16.54
CA HIS A 31 -33.24 62.99 15.57
C HIS A 31 -31.94 62.35 16.10
N LEU A 32 -31.56 62.65 17.35
CA LEU A 32 -30.41 62.03 18.00
C LEU A 32 -30.55 60.51 18.15
N GLN A 33 -31.75 60.01 18.50
CA GLN A 33 -32.00 58.57 18.56
C GLN A 33 -31.86 57.91 17.20
N SER A 34 -32.31 58.56 16.12
CA SER A 34 -32.12 58.09 14.76
C SER A 34 -30.65 58.00 14.37
N GLN A 35 -29.84 59.01 14.74
CA GLN A 35 -28.41 59.05 14.45
C GLN A 35 -27.63 57.98 15.24
N VAL A 36 -27.99 57.75 16.50
CA VAL A 36 -27.37 56.68 17.31
C VAL A 36 -27.67 55.31 16.71
N LEU A 37 -28.89 55.08 16.23
CA LEU A 37 -29.26 53.82 15.58
C LEU A 37 -28.49 53.60 14.27
N GLU A 38 -28.30 54.65 13.48
CA GLU A 38 -27.50 54.59 12.25
C GLU A 38 -26.03 54.22 12.54
N ASN A 39 -25.42 54.88 13.53
CA ASN A 39 -24.05 54.58 13.96
C ASN A 39 -23.91 53.15 14.52
N GLN A 40 -24.91 52.65 15.25
CA GLN A 40 -24.92 51.26 15.73
C GLN A 40 -24.97 50.25 14.56
N ASN A 41 -25.77 50.54 13.54
CA ASN A 41 -25.86 49.71 12.35
C ASN A 41 -24.55 49.72 11.55
N GLU A 42 -23.87 50.87 11.45
CA GLU A 42 -22.57 50.97 10.79
C GLU A 42 -21.48 50.20 11.56
N ALA A 43 -21.44 50.32 12.89
CA ALA A 43 -20.54 49.56 13.74
C ALA A 43 -20.75 48.04 13.57
N LYS A 44 -22.00 47.58 13.50
CA LYS A 44 -22.33 46.17 13.25
C LYS A 44 -21.82 45.69 11.89
N ARG A 45 -22.00 46.50 10.83
CA ARG A 45 -21.46 46.17 9.49
C ARG A 45 -19.94 46.10 9.47
N MET A 46 -19.25 46.98 10.22
CA MET A 46 -17.80 46.91 10.35
C MET A 46 -17.35 45.65 11.10
N GLN A 47 -18.07 45.26 12.15
CA GLN A 47 -17.79 44.04 12.90
C GLN A 47 -17.96 42.78 12.03
N GLU A 48 -19.03 42.70 11.23
CA GLU A 48 -19.26 41.60 10.29
C GLU A 48 -18.13 41.51 9.24
N LYS A 49 -17.69 42.65 8.68
CA LYS A 49 -16.56 42.69 7.73
C LYS A 49 -15.25 42.21 8.38
N LEU A 50 -14.98 42.61 9.62
CA LEU A 50 -13.82 42.17 10.39
C LEU A 50 -13.84 40.66 10.63
N GLN A 51 -15.00 40.11 10.98
CA GLN A 51 -15.17 38.66 11.15
C GLN A 51 -14.92 37.90 9.84
N THR A 52 -15.47 38.36 8.72
CA THR A 52 -15.23 37.72 7.41
C THR A 52 -13.75 37.77 7.01
N LEU A 53 -13.06 38.88 7.29
CA LEU A 53 -11.61 39.02 7.07
C LEU A 53 -10.81 38.03 7.92
N GLN A 54 -11.20 37.85 9.19
CA GLN A 54 -10.57 36.91 10.10
C GLN A 54 -10.76 35.46 9.65
N GLU A 55 -11.97 35.07 9.23
CA GLU A 55 -12.26 33.73 8.70
C GLU A 55 -11.42 33.42 7.44
N LYS A 56 -11.30 34.39 6.52
CA LYS A 56 -10.44 34.25 5.34
C LYS A 56 -8.96 34.11 5.70
N MET A 57 -8.49 34.83 6.71
CA MET A 57 -7.10 34.75 7.19
C MET A 57 -6.81 33.36 7.78
N VAL A 58 -7.72 32.82 8.59
CA VAL A 58 -7.60 31.46 9.16
C VAL A 58 -7.60 30.40 8.07
N ALA A 59 -8.50 30.50 7.08
CA ALA A 59 -8.54 29.57 5.95
C ALA A 59 -7.23 29.58 5.14
N MET A 60 -6.65 30.78 4.92
CA MET A 60 -5.37 30.94 4.24
C MET A 60 -4.19 30.36 5.05
N GLN A 61 -4.19 30.55 6.37
CA GLN A 61 -3.19 29.96 7.26
C GLN A 61 -3.27 28.42 7.25
N GLN A 62 -4.48 27.86 7.33
CA GLN A 62 -4.67 26.41 7.26
C GLN A 62 -4.19 25.84 5.92
N GLN A 63 -4.56 26.47 4.81
CA GLN A 63 -4.09 26.07 3.48
C GLN A 63 -2.55 26.11 3.37
N THR A 64 -1.91 27.10 4.01
CA THR A 64 -0.45 27.22 4.04
C THR A 64 0.18 26.10 4.88
N LEU A 65 -0.40 25.78 6.03
CA LEU A 65 0.05 24.66 6.88
C LEU A 65 -0.12 23.31 6.18
N ASP A 66 -1.23 23.08 5.49
CA ASP A 66 -1.46 21.85 4.73
C ASP A 66 -0.41 21.69 3.60
N ARG A 67 -0.07 22.79 2.91
CA ARG A 67 1.00 22.80 1.90
C ARG A 67 2.38 22.57 2.49
N LEU A 68 2.67 23.14 3.66
CA LEU A 68 3.91 22.89 4.39
C LEU A 68 4.01 21.44 4.88
N ALA A 69 2.90 20.84 5.31
CA ALA A 69 2.83 19.42 5.68
C ALA A 69 3.10 18.51 4.48
N VAL A 70 2.59 18.84 3.28
CA VAL A 70 2.92 18.12 2.05
C VAL A 70 4.41 18.26 1.72
N ILE A 71 4.99 19.46 1.84
CA ILE A 71 6.43 19.67 1.62
C ILE A 71 7.25 18.90 2.67
N GLN A 72 6.85 18.92 3.94
CA GLN A 72 7.50 18.14 5.00
C GLN A 72 7.43 16.63 4.75
N ASN A 73 6.26 16.12 4.34
CA ASN A 73 6.10 14.71 3.97
C ASN A 73 6.93 14.34 2.74
N LEU A 74 7.05 15.25 1.76
CA LEU A 74 7.96 15.05 0.63
C LEU A 74 9.43 15.07 1.08
N THR A 75 9.83 15.94 2.01
CA THR A 75 11.20 15.91 2.54
C THR A 75 11.49 14.72 3.45
N ALA A 76 10.50 14.21 4.20
CA ALA A 76 10.63 13.04 5.07
C ALA A 76 10.81 11.73 4.30
N ILE A 77 10.46 11.71 3.00
CA ILE A 77 10.70 10.57 2.10
C ILE A 77 12.10 10.64 1.45
N GLY A 78 12.92 11.64 1.79
CA GLY A 78 14.33 11.71 1.35
C GLY A 78 14.51 12.14 -0.10
N TYR A 79 13.69 13.09 -0.59
CA TYR A 79 13.95 13.71 -1.89
C TYR A 79 15.11 14.70 -1.77
N ASP A 80 16.27 14.29 -2.28
CA ASP A 80 17.44 15.13 -2.45
C ASP A 80 17.20 16.12 -3.60
N LEU A 81 17.25 17.43 -3.31
CA LEU A 81 17.09 18.47 -4.33
C LEU A 81 18.39 18.56 -5.14
N GLN A 82 18.52 17.71 -6.16
CA GLN A 82 19.72 17.65 -7.03
C GLN A 82 20.08 18.99 -7.70
N ARG A 83 19.12 19.93 -7.78
CA ARG A 83 19.31 21.25 -8.41
C ARG A 83 18.71 22.37 -7.57
N THR A 84 19.23 22.55 -6.36
CA THR A 84 18.78 23.59 -5.41
C THR A 84 18.75 24.99 -6.04
N THR A 85 19.73 25.36 -6.87
CA THR A 85 19.74 26.67 -7.54
C THR A 85 18.55 26.86 -8.48
N GLU A 86 18.32 25.93 -9.42
CA GLU A 86 17.18 26.01 -10.35
C GLU A 86 15.82 26.00 -9.61
N PHE A 87 15.75 25.27 -8.49
CA PHE A 87 14.57 25.25 -7.63
C PHE A 87 14.31 26.62 -6.98
N PHE A 88 15.32 27.26 -6.40
CA PHE A 88 15.18 28.60 -5.82
C PHE A 88 14.97 29.69 -6.88
N ASP A 89 15.51 29.53 -8.08
CA ASP A 89 15.23 30.46 -9.19
C ASP A 89 13.76 30.37 -9.62
N LYS A 90 13.20 29.16 -9.66
CA LYS A 90 11.81 28.92 -10.08
C LYS A 90 10.78 29.17 -8.98
N TYR A 91 11.10 28.87 -7.72
CA TYR A 91 10.15 28.85 -6.60
C TYR A 91 10.55 29.77 -5.44
N GLY A 92 11.71 30.41 -5.46
CA GLY A 92 12.23 31.23 -4.36
C GLY A 92 11.31 32.38 -3.96
N VAL A 93 10.71 33.08 -4.94
CA VAL A 93 9.72 34.15 -4.68
C VAL A 93 8.49 33.60 -3.93
N TYR A 94 8.04 32.40 -4.30
CA TYR A 94 6.88 31.76 -3.68
C TYR A 94 7.17 31.31 -2.25
N ILE A 95 8.33 30.69 -2.03
CA ILE A 95 8.80 30.27 -0.69
C ILE A 95 8.99 31.48 0.22
N LEU A 96 9.61 32.54 -0.30
CA LEU A 96 9.78 33.80 0.42
C LEU A 96 8.45 34.39 0.86
N THR A 97 7.47 34.41 -0.04
CA THR A 97 6.11 34.90 0.25
C THR A 97 5.45 34.08 1.36
N MET A 98 5.54 32.75 1.31
CA MET A 98 4.99 31.88 2.37
C MET A 98 5.70 32.09 3.71
N MET A 99 7.02 32.22 3.72
CA MET A 99 7.78 32.49 4.95
C MET A 99 7.43 33.85 5.56
N GLN A 100 7.25 34.89 4.73
CA GLN A 100 6.78 36.19 5.19
C GLN A 100 5.35 36.10 5.74
N MET A 101 4.45 35.37 5.10
CA MET A 101 3.07 35.15 5.61
C MET A 101 3.07 34.44 6.97
N VAL A 102 3.91 33.43 7.15
CA VAL A 102 4.04 32.72 8.44
C VAL A 102 4.66 33.65 9.49
N LYS A 103 5.69 34.44 9.14
CA LYS A 103 6.31 35.42 10.06
C LYS A 103 5.28 36.45 10.53
N TYR A 104 4.55 37.08 9.62
CA TYR A 104 3.54 38.07 9.97
C TYR A 104 2.31 37.44 10.64
N GLY A 105 1.95 36.21 10.30
CA GLY A 105 0.89 35.45 10.98
C GLY A 105 1.23 35.16 12.45
N ILE A 106 2.48 34.79 12.73
CA ILE A 106 2.98 34.57 14.11
C ILE A 106 3.07 35.90 14.88
N ILE A 107 3.50 36.98 14.23
CA ILE A 107 3.63 38.31 14.88
C ILE A 107 2.25 38.94 15.17
N ALA A 108 1.29 38.82 14.25
CA ALA A 108 -0.08 39.31 14.45
C ALA A 108 -0.85 38.54 15.55
N ALA A 109 -0.45 37.28 15.83
CA ALA A 109 -0.99 36.45 16.90
C ALA A 109 -0.52 36.83 18.32
N GLY A 110 0.19 37.97 18.48
CA GLY A 110 0.45 38.59 19.79
C GLY A 110 -0.80 39.17 20.49
N THR A 111 -1.94 39.16 19.80
CA THR A 111 -3.28 39.39 20.34
C THR A 111 -4.08 38.12 20.12
N VAL A 112 -4.51 37.48 21.22
CA VAL A 112 -5.23 36.18 21.22
C VAL A 112 -6.33 36.17 20.16
N VAL A 113 -6.25 35.24 19.21
CA VAL A 113 -7.33 34.95 18.26
C VAL A 113 -8.49 34.33 19.06
N PRO A 114 -9.70 34.94 19.11
CA PRO A 114 -10.82 34.42 19.90
C PRO A 114 -11.24 32.99 19.54
N ALA A 115 -10.94 32.51 18.33
CA ALA A 115 -11.21 31.15 17.89
C ALA A 115 -10.43 30.08 18.70
N MET A 116 -9.29 30.43 19.31
CA MET A 116 -8.55 29.51 20.19
C MET A 116 -9.02 29.57 21.65
N ALA A 117 -9.73 30.64 22.05
CA ALA A 117 -10.30 30.78 23.39
C ALA A 117 -11.54 29.89 23.61
N GLN A 118 -12.13 29.33 22.54
CA GLN A 118 -13.27 28.41 22.61
C GLN A 118 -12.87 26.96 22.92
N MET A 119 -11.58 26.62 22.83
CA MET A 119 -11.06 25.39 23.44
C MET A 119 -10.95 25.66 24.94
N LYS A 120 -11.72 24.94 25.77
CA LYS A 120 -11.70 25.00 27.24
C LYS A 120 -10.31 24.63 27.79
N LEU A 121 -9.38 25.57 27.73
CA LEU A 121 -7.98 25.44 28.13
C LEU A 121 -7.57 26.61 29.05
N VAL A 122 -8.52 27.10 29.85
CA VAL A 122 -8.34 28.33 30.64
C VAL A 122 -7.36 28.15 31.81
N ASP A 123 -7.05 26.92 32.22
CA ASP A 123 -6.13 26.67 33.34
C ASP A 123 -4.64 26.51 32.94
N ARG A 124 -4.27 26.70 31.66
CA ARG A 124 -2.88 26.52 31.16
C ARG A 124 -2.29 27.72 30.42
N ILE A 125 -2.86 28.91 30.59
CA ILE A 125 -2.50 30.11 29.82
C ILE A 125 -1.06 30.59 30.11
N ASP A 126 -0.55 30.46 31.34
CA ASP A 126 0.80 30.93 31.69
C ASP A 126 1.93 30.04 31.09
N GLY A 127 1.69 28.73 30.99
CA GLY A 127 2.61 27.80 30.32
C GLY A 127 2.62 27.97 28.80
N LEU A 128 1.48 28.37 28.23
CA LEU A 128 1.39 28.64 26.80
C LEU A 128 2.07 29.95 26.43
N ARG A 129 2.02 30.98 27.30
CA ARG A 129 2.66 32.27 27.07
C ARG A 129 4.19 32.15 27.00
N SER A 130 4.78 31.41 27.93
CA SER A 130 6.22 31.11 27.92
C SER A 130 6.63 30.26 26.71
N ALA A 131 5.83 29.26 26.31
CA ALA A 131 6.09 28.47 25.10
C ALA A 131 5.96 29.30 23.81
N VAL A 132 4.98 30.21 23.75
CA VAL A 132 4.78 31.15 22.62
C VAL A 132 5.89 32.20 22.58
N ASP A 133 6.35 32.72 23.71
CA ASP A 133 7.45 33.68 23.78
C ASP A 133 8.79 33.03 23.39
N ILE A 134 9.04 31.78 23.83
CA ILE A 134 10.19 30.99 23.38
C ILE A 134 10.10 30.75 21.88
N ALA A 135 8.97 30.23 21.37
CA ALA A 135 8.77 30.00 19.95
C ALA A 135 8.93 31.31 19.14
N LYS A 136 8.45 32.44 19.65
CA LYS A 136 8.59 33.75 18.99
C LYS A 136 10.06 34.20 18.92
N LEU A 137 10.86 33.94 19.95
CA LEU A 137 12.29 34.22 19.97
C LEU A 137 13.09 33.28 19.05
N THR A 138 12.85 31.96 19.09
CA THR A 138 13.59 30.99 18.27
C THR A 138 13.09 30.90 16.83
N LEU A 139 11.78 30.79 16.58
CA LEU A 139 11.26 30.81 15.20
C LEU A 139 11.42 32.18 14.58
N GLY A 140 11.18 33.28 15.31
CA GLY A 140 11.28 34.63 14.74
C GLY A 140 12.68 34.89 14.17
N THR A 141 13.71 34.64 14.96
CA THR A 141 15.12 34.82 14.53
C THR A 141 15.51 33.86 13.41
N LEU A 142 15.04 32.61 13.44
CA LEU A 142 15.31 31.63 12.38
C LEU A 142 14.63 32.04 11.06
N MET A 143 13.36 32.45 11.13
CA MET A 143 12.59 32.91 9.97
C MET A 143 13.20 34.19 9.39
N ASP A 144 13.68 35.11 10.22
CA ASP A 144 14.37 36.32 9.76
C ASP A 144 15.66 36.00 9.01
N LYS A 145 16.47 35.07 9.54
CA LYS A 145 17.68 34.58 8.86
C LYS A 145 17.34 33.90 7.53
N THR A 146 16.30 33.07 7.52
CA THR A 146 15.89 32.33 6.31
C THR A 146 15.30 33.26 5.25
N ILE A 147 14.46 34.22 5.66
CA ILE A 147 13.90 35.25 4.79
C ILE A 147 15.03 36.09 4.19
N SER A 148 16.00 36.53 4.99
CA SER A 148 17.15 37.29 4.53
C SER A 148 18.00 36.50 3.52
N TYR A 149 18.26 35.23 3.80
CA TYR A 149 18.98 34.33 2.89
C TYR A 149 18.26 34.15 1.55
N VAL A 150 16.95 33.88 1.56
CA VAL A 150 16.15 33.72 0.33
C VAL A 150 16.00 35.05 -0.40
N GLN A 151 15.83 36.17 0.31
CA GLN A 151 15.80 37.51 -0.29
C GLN A 151 17.08 37.83 -1.02
N ASN A 152 18.24 37.71 -0.35
CA ASN A 152 19.55 38.00 -0.96
C ASN A 152 19.80 37.16 -2.22
N ARG A 153 19.25 35.94 -2.28
CA ARG A 153 19.37 35.04 -3.44
C ARG A 153 18.37 35.36 -4.56
N VAL A 154 17.14 35.74 -4.23
CA VAL A 154 16.08 36.08 -5.20
C VAL A 154 16.24 37.49 -5.77
N THR A 155 16.71 38.45 -4.96
CA THR A 155 16.94 39.84 -5.39
C THR A 155 18.35 40.07 -5.92
N GLY A 156 19.12 38.99 -6.13
CA GLY A 156 20.46 39.03 -6.71
C GLY A 156 20.44 39.52 -8.15
N ASN A 157 20.30 40.84 -8.34
CA ASN A 157 21.01 41.53 -9.40
C ASN A 157 22.47 41.13 -9.29
N THR A 158 23.11 40.92 -10.44
CA THR A 158 24.54 40.73 -10.66
C THR A 158 25.37 41.77 -9.91
N ILE A 159 25.59 41.57 -8.62
CA ILE A 159 26.59 42.28 -7.84
C ILE A 159 27.88 41.51 -8.07
N ASP A 160 28.76 42.18 -8.80
CA ASP A 160 30.17 41.83 -8.98
C ASP A 160 30.76 41.34 -7.66
N ARG A 161 31.39 40.18 -7.70
CA ARG A 161 32.18 39.63 -6.59
C ARG A 161 33.41 40.52 -6.40
N THR A 162 33.27 41.58 -5.64
CA THR A 162 34.41 42.28 -5.03
C THR A 162 34.55 41.82 -3.59
N ASP A 163 35.68 41.18 -3.33
CA ASP A 163 36.16 40.77 -2.02
C ASP A 163 36.11 41.97 -1.05
N ALA A 164 35.16 41.93 -0.12
CA ALA A 164 35.08 42.86 0.99
C ALA A 164 35.32 42.07 2.28
N ASP A 165 36.58 42.14 2.68
CA ASP A 165 37.15 41.74 3.97
C ASP A 165 36.35 42.40 5.10
N GLY A 166 35.54 41.60 5.80
CA GLY A 166 34.56 42.04 6.78
C GLY A 166 34.47 41.03 7.90
N ASP A 167 35.36 41.22 8.87
CA ASP A 167 35.52 40.55 10.16
C ASP A 167 34.20 40.47 10.96
N ASP A 168 33.39 39.45 10.68
CA ASP A 168 32.40 38.91 11.61
C ASP A 168 32.58 37.39 11.60
N SER A 169 33.56 36.93 12.37
CA SER A 169 34.03 35.54 12.41
C SER A 169 33.02 34.60 13.08
N PHE A 170 31.91 34.33 12.40
CA PHE A 170 31.33 33.00 12.47
C PHE A 170 32.26 32.13 11.62
N THR A 171 33.19 31.42 12.26
CA THR A 171 34.21 30.60 11.61
C THR A 171 33.58 29.63 10.63
N GLN A 172 33.53 30.06 9.37
CA GLN A 172 33.04 29.27 8.25
C GLN A 172 33.93 28.03 8.06
N GLU A 173 35.20 28.11 8.44
CA GLU A 173 36.15 26.98 8.46
C GLU A 173 35.73 25.83 9.41
N ALA A 174 34.92 26.08 10.44
CA ALA A 174 34.40 25.00 11.30
C ALA A 174 33.17 24.28 10.70
N LEU A 175 32.53 24.88 9.69
CA LEU A 175 31.38 24.33 8.96
C LEU A 175 31.72 23.94 7.52
N GLU A 176 32.83 24.41 6.96
CA GLU A 176 33.27 24.11 5.58
C GLU A 176 33.80 22.67 5.41
N GLY A 177 34.07 21.96 6.51
CA GLY A 177 34.32 20.51 6.49
C GLY A 177 33.08 19.66 6.79
N ALA A 178 31.98 20.25 7.26
CA ALA A 178 30.77 19.53 7.60
C ALA A 178 29.71 19.83 6.53
N ASP A 179 29.48 18.91 5.60
CA ASP A 179 28.35 19.00 4.69
C ASP A 179 27.05 18.98 5.51
N LEU A 180 26.52 20.19 5.79
CA LEU A 180 25.31 20.40 6.59
C LEU A 180 24.07 19.70 5.98
N ARG A 181 24.18 19.23 4.74
CA ARG A 181 23.19 18.39 4.05
C ARG A 181 23.10 16.97 4.61
N GLN A 182 24.05 16.55 5.44
CA GLN A 182 24.15 15.19 5.98
C GLN A 182 24.09 15.16 7.52
N LEU A 183 23.46 16.15 8.17
CA LEU A 183 23.27 16.10 9.61
C LEU A 183 22.06 15.22 9.95
N GLU A 184 22.28 14.13 10.68
CA GLU A 184 21.22 13.35 11.29
C GLU A 184 20.97 13.81 12.73
N SER A 185 19.69 13.92 13.10
CA SER A 185 19.28 14.19 14.47
C SER A 185 19.22 12.89 15.26
N ILE A 186 20.07 12.75 16.27
CA ILE A 186 20.06 11.61 17.20
C ILE A 186 19.45 12.04 18.53
N VAL A 187 18.52 11.24 19.05
CA VAL A 187 18.02 11.41 20.42
C VAL A 187 18.95 10.64 21.35
N THR A 188 19.62 11.37 22.24
CA THR A 188 20.49 10.79 23.27
C THR A 188 19.66 10.01 24.30
N ALA A 189 20.31 9.14 25.09
CA ALA A 189 19.63 8.32 26.11
C ALA A 189 18.88 9.17 27.17
N ASP A 190 19.25 10.44 27.33
CA ASP A 190 18.62 11.39 28.26
C ASP A 190 17.49 12.20 27.60
N GLY A 191 17.16 11.92 26.33
CA GLY A 191 16.08 12.59 25.58
C GLY A 191 16.48 13.88 24.88
N HIS A 192 17.75 14.30 24.93
CA HIS A 192 18.22 15.48 24.18
C HIS A 192 18.48 15.15 22.71
N VAL A 193 18.12 16.05 21.81
CA VAL A 193 18.42 15.94 20.38
C VAL A 193 19.81 16.52 20.11
N LYS A 194 20.72 15.70 19.57
CA LYS A 194 22.05 16.10 19.11
C LYS A 194 22.12 15.92 17.59
N TRP A 195 22.70 16.89 16.88
CA TRP A 195 22.94 16.79 15.44
C TRP A 195 24.37 16.33 15.23
N VAL A 196 24.56 15.31 14.39
CA VAL A 196 25.86 14.73 14.08
C VAL A 196 25.92 14.53 12.57
N CYS A 197 27.05 14.83 11.91
CA CYS A 197 27.16 14.49 10.48
C CYS A 197 27.10 12.98 10.31
N LEU A 198 26.51 12.53 9.20
CA LEU A 198 26.30 11.12 8.90
C LEU A 198 27.60 10.31 9.01
N ASP A 199 28.71 10.90 8.58
CA ASP A 199 30.04 10.29 8.70
C ASP A 199 30.50 10.19 10.16
N HIS A 200 30.39 11.26 10.98
CA HIS A 200 30.67 11.12 12.42
C HIS A 200 29.67 10.22 13.12
N TYR A 201 28.43 10.13 12.65
CA TYR A 201 27.42 9.23 13.18
C TYR A 201 27.84 7.80 12.88
N ARG A 202 28.18 7.46 11.64
CA ARG A 202 28.71 6.15 11.23
C ARG A 202 30.03 5.80 11.95
N ASP A 203 30.97 6.74 12.02
CA ASP A 203 32.27 6.58 12.67
C ASP A 203 32.16 6.46 14.20
N SER A 204 31.32 7.29 14.83
CA SER A 204 31.11 7.26 16.30
C SER A 204 30.23 6.09 16.72
N TYR A 205 29.32 5.64 15.86
CA TYR A 205 28.43 4.50 16.09
C TYR A 205 28.99 3.23 15.48
N LYS A 206 30.26 2.93 15.82
CA LYS A 206 30.92 1.63 15.67
C LYS A 206 30.34 0.81 14.53
N GLU A 207 30.59 1.24 13.29
CA GLU A 207 30.34 0.44 12.10
C GLU A 207 30.83 -1.01 12.27
N SER A 208 31.92 -1.20 13.02
CA SER A 208 32.43 -2.52 13.42
C SER A 208 31.45 -3.36 14.26
N ALA A 209 30.70 -2.75 15.19
CA ALA A 209 29.73 -3.46 16.03
C ALA A 209 28.45 -3.81 15.27
N THR A 210 27.99 -2.90 14.41
CA THR A 210 26.86 -3.15 13.51
C THR A 210 27.21 -4.19 12.45
N THR A 211 28.41 -4.12 11.88
CA THR A 211 28.92 -5.11 10.92
C THR A 211 29.06 -6.48 11.56
N HIS A 212 29.63 -6.57 12.77
CA HIS A 212 29.68 -7.85 13.49
C HIS A 212 28.28 -8.43 13.78
N LEU A 213 27.31 -7.58 14.15
CA LEU A 213 25.93 -8.02 14.32
C LEU A 213 25.31 -8.48 12.99
N ARG A 214 25.54 -7.78 11.89
CA ARG A 214 25.09 -8.13 10.54
C ARG A 214 25.63 -9.51 10.13
N ASP A 215 26.92 -9.74 10.34
CA ASP A 215 27.56 -11.02 10.04
C ASP A 215 26.96 -12.16 10.87
N LEU A 216 26.73 -11.95 12.17
CA LEU A 216 26.08 -12.93 13.04
C LEU A 216 24.63 -13.23 12.61
N VAL A 217 23.87 -12.21 12.19
CA VAL A 217 22.51 -12.39 11.68
C VAL A 217 22.53 -13.21 10.39
N ALA A 218 23.43 -12.89 9.45
CA ALA A 218 23.57 -13.60 8.19
C ALA A 218 23.98 -15.08 8.37
N VAL A 219 24.93 -15.36 9.26
CA VAL A 219 25.38 -16.74 9.58
C VAL A 219 24.22 -17.59 10.12
N ASN A 220 23.28 -16.98 10.84
CA ASN A 220 22.10 -17.65 11.41
C ASN A 220 20.86 -17.54 10.52
N ARG A 221 21.04 -17.24 9.22
CA ARG A 221 19.96 -17.13 8.22
C ARG A 221 18.87 -16.14 8.63
N GLY A 222 19.22 -15.13 9.41
CA GLY A 222 18.35 -14.03 9.75
C GLY A 222 18.41 -12.93 8.69
N VAL A 223 17.51 -11.97 8.84
CA VAL A 223 17.42 -10.77 8.00
C VAL A 223 17.65 -9.56 8.91
N PHE A 224 18.56 -8.67 8.50
CA PHE A 224 18.78 -7.39 9.15
C PHE A 224 18.44 -6.27 8.16
N ASP A 225 17.34 -5.57 8.42
CA ASP A 225 16.98 -4.34 7.71
C ASP A 225 17.61 -3.16 8.46
N GLU A 226 18.73 -2.69 7.94
CA GLU A 226 19.50 -1.60 8.52
C GLU A 226 18.76 -0.25 8.44
N GLN A 227 17.90 -0.05 7.45
CA GLN A 227 17.13 1.19 7.30
C GLN A 227 16.08 1.32 8.40
N ARG A 228 15.41 0.20 8.73
CA ARG A 228 14.42 0.16 9.81
C ARG A 228 15.02 -0.13 11.18
N GLY A 229 16.27 -0.59 11.22
CA GLY A 229 16.87 -1.13 12.44
C GLY A 229 16.12 -2.36 12.94
N SER A 230 15.63 -3.21 12.04
CA SER A 230 14.83 -4.40 12.39
C SER A 230 15.60 -5.70 12.11
N ILE A 231 15.58 -6.61 13.08
CA ILE A 231 16.22 -7.93 12.95
C ILE A 231 15.17 -9.02 13.06
N GLU A 232 15.17 -9.95 12.12
CA GLU A 232 14.46 -11.23 12.23
C GLU A 232 15.47 -12.37 12.22
N ILE A 233 15.53 -13.17 13.29
CA ILE A 233 16.57 -14.20 13.45
C ILE A 233 16.06 -15.45 14.18
N THR A 234 16.53 -16.62 13.74
CA THR A 234 16.39 -17.87 14.50
C THR A 234 17.74 -18.23 15.10
N LEU A 235 17.80 -18.34 16.42
CA LEU A 235 18.99 -18.73 17.15
C LEU A 235 18.90 -20.23 17.45
N GLU A 236 19.84 -21.02 16.94
CA GLU A 236 19.77 -22.50 17.03
C GLU A 236 20.30 -23.06 18.36
N SER A 237 21.15 -22.30 19.06
CA SER A 237 21.79 -22.77 20.30
C SER A 237 22.09 -21.64 21.28
N SER A 238 22.27 -22.02 22.55
CA SER A 238 22.62 -21.09 23.64
C SER A 238 23.95 -20.38 23.44
N SER A 239 24.95 -21.04 22.84
CA SER A 239 26.26 -20.43 22.57
C SER A 239 26.16 -19.31 21.54
N VAL A 240 25.47 -19.58 20.42
CA VAL A 240 25.20 -18.59 19.37
C VAL A 240 24.39 -17.42 19.93
N ALA A 241 23.39 -17.71 20.74
CA ALA A 241 22.57 -16.68 21.37
C ALA A 241 23.37 -15.77 22.30
N LYS A 242 24.34 -16.31 23.04
CA LYS A 242 25.23 -15.52 23.88
C LYS A 242 26.03 -14.51 23.06
N GLU A 243 26.65 -14.95 21.96
CA GLU A 243 27.41 -14.08 21.05
C GLU A 243 26.50 -13.00 20.45
N PHE A 244 25.31 -13.40 19.99
CA PHE A 244 24.30 -12.48 19.47
C PHE A 244 23.88 -11.43 20.52
N TYR A 245 23.64 -11.83 21.78
CA TYR A 245 23.29 -10.90 22.85
C TYR A 245 24.38 -9.88 23.14
N GLU A 246 25.65 -10.30 23.14
CA GLU A 246 26.79 -9.40 23.32
C GLU A 246 26.93 -8.40 22.17
N ALA A 247 26.73 -8.86 20.93
CA ALA A 247 26.71 -7.99 19.75
C ALA A 247 25.51 -7.02 19.78
N LEU A 248 24.32 -7.49 20.14
CA LEU A 248 23.10 -6.69 20.24
C LEU A 248 23.21 -5.56 21.27
N ILE A 249 23.86 -5.81 22.42
CA ILE A 249 24.11 -4.78 23.45
C ILE A 249 25.03 -3.68 22.91
N ARG A 250 25.98 -4.03 22.02
CA ARG A 250 26.93 -3.07 21.44
C ARG A 250 26.32 -2.30 20.26
N ALA A 251 25.40 -2.91 19.53
CA ALA A 251 24.69 -2.27 18.43
C ALA A 251 23.62 -1.31 18.97
N ARG A 252 23.74 -0.02 18.62
CA ARG A 252 22.80 1.01 19.07
C ARG A 252 21.64 1.28 18.10
N GLY A 253 21.75 0.82 16.85
CA GLY A 253 20.80 1.09 15.77
C GLY A 253 19.62 0.13 15.67
N VAL A 254 19.58 -0.94 16.45
CA VAL A 254 18.48 -1.92 16.40
C VAL A 254 17.33 -1.44 17.27
N GLN A 255 16.15 -1.28 16.68
CA GLN A 255 14.92 -0.84 17.34
C GLN A 255 13.85 -1.96 17.37
N GLU A 256 13.81 -2.81 16.35
CA GLU A 256 12.87 -3.93 16.27
C GLU A 256 13.63 -5.27 16.29
N LEU A 257 13.19 -6.22 17.11
CA LEU A 257 13.74 -7.56 17.16
C LEU A 257 12.63 -8.60 17.13
N SER A 258 12.63 -9.44 16.10
CA SER A 258 11.87 -10.68 16.00
C SER A 258 12.84 -11.85 16.15
N VAL A 259 12.74 -12.59 17.26
CA VAL A 259 13.69 -13.65 17.59
C VAL A 259 12.98 -14.95 17.91
N LYS A 260 13.46 -16.04 17.30
CA LYS A 260 13.06 -17.40 17.62
C LYS A 260 14.19 -18.13 18.33
N LEU A 261 13.95 -18.60 19.56
CA LEU A 261 14.91 -19.43 20.28
C LEU A 261 14.60 -20.89 19.97
N ALA A 262 15.37 -21.50 19.06
CA ALA A 262 15.11 -22.86 18.58
C ALA A 262 15.60 -23.97 19.55
N TRP A 263 15.84 -23.64 20.82
CA TRP A 263 16.20 -24.58 21.88
C TRP A 263 15.38 -24.33 23.16
N ASP A 264 15.39 -25.29 24.07
CA ASP A 264 14.70 -25.21 25.35
C ASP A 264 15.46 -24.30 26.34
N ALA A 265 15.28 -22.98 26.22
CA ALA A 265 16.07 -22.00 26.97
C ALA A 265 15.87 -22.06 28.50
N THR A 266 16.94 -22.25 29.27
CA THR A 266 16.92 -22.27 30.74
C THR A 266 16.52 -20.91 31.32
N LYS A 267 16.17 -20.87 32.62
CA LYS A 267 15.87 -19.58 33.30
C LYS A 267 17.04 -18.61 33.20
N THR A 268 18.27 -19.11 33.38
CA THR A 268 19.51 -18.33 33.31
C THR A 268 19.73 -17.75 31.90
N GLU A 269 19.42 -18.50 30.85
CA GLU A 269 19.50 -18.03 29.46
C GLU A 269 18.46 -16.94 29.17
N LEU A 270 17.22 -17.14 29.64
CA LEU A 270 16.17 -16.11 29.54
C LEU A 270 16.51 -14.84 30.35
N GLN A 271 17.23 -14.97 31.47
CA GLN A 271 17.76 -13.81 32.20
C GLN A 271 18.84 -13.05 31.41
N ARG A 272 19.72 -13.75 30.70
CA ARG A 272 20.71 -13.12 29.80
C ARG A 272 20.02 -12.43 28.64
N PHE A 273 19.01 -13.07 28.05
CA PHE A 273 18.18 -12.48 27.01
C PHE A 273 17.51 -11.19 27.52
N HIS A 274 16.82 -11.25 28.65
CA HIS A 274 16.21 -10.09 29.29
C HIS A 274 17.22 -8.95 29.54
N HIS A 275 18.41 -9.28 30.06
CA HIS A 275 19.48 -8.31 30.28
C HIS A 275 19.93 -7.63 28.96
N ALA A 276 20.07 -8.41 27.89
CA ALA A 276 20.47 -7.90 26.59
C ALA A 276 19.44 -6.91 26.03
N ILE A 277 18.15 -7.23 26.11
CA ILE A 277 17.07 -6.35 25.65
C ILE A 277 17.00 -5.04 26.43
N ILE A 278 17.18 -5.07 27.75
CA ILE A 278 17.16 -3.83 28.56
C ILE A 278 18.36 -2.94 28.27
N LYS A 279 19.51 -3.55 27.98
CA LYS A 279 20.76 -2.84 27.69
C LYS A 279 20.83 -2.31 26.26
N SER A 280 20.09 -2.89 25.33
CA SER A 280 19.95 -2.39 23.96
C SER A 280 18.87 -1.30 23.86
N ASN A 281 18.66 -0.82 22.62
CA ASN A 281 17.67 0.21 22.27
C ASN A 281 16.42 -0.39 21.62
N ILE A 282 16.09 -1.65 21.93
CA ILE A 282 14.91 -2.32 21.37
C ILE A 282 13.63 -1.67 21.92
N LEU A 283 12.78 -1.23 21.00
CA LEU A 283 11.45 -0.67 21.25
C LEU A 283 10.34 -1.69 20.96
N ILE A 284 10.55 -2.55 19.95
CA ILE A 284 9.61 -3.57 19.51
C ILE A 284 10.28 -4.94 19.63
N LEU A 285 9.73 -5.80 20.48
CA LEU A 285 10.22 -7.16 20.67
C LEU A 285 9.13 -8.18 20.31
N ARG A 286 9.44 -9.11 19.41
CA ARG A 286 8.65 -10.30 19.11
C ARG A 286 9.48 -11.54 19.46
N LEU A 287 9.01 -12.34 20.40
CA LEU A 287 9.68 -13.55 20.85
C LEU A 287 8.86 -14.77 20.46
N ASP A 288 9.49 -15.69 19.74
CA ASP A 288 8.91 -16.99 19.42
C ASP A 288 9.43 -18.08 20.35
N GLY A 289 8.52 -18.65 21.14
CA GLY A 289 8.78 -19.65 22.17
C GLY A 289 8.52 -21.09 21.74
N SER A 290 8.42 -21.39 20.43
CA SER A 290 8.03 -22.73 19.94
C SER A 290 8.88 -23.90 20.48
N SER A 291 10.11 -23.65 20.91
CA SER A 291 11.00 -24.68 21.48
C SER A 291 10.92 -24.82 23.01
N PHE A 292 10.10 -24.03 23.70
CA PHE A 292 9.98 -24.08 25.18
C PHE A 292 9.11 -25.23 25.72
N ASN A 293 8.59 -26.06 24.81
CA ASN A 293 7.68 -27.16 25.12
C ASN A 293 8.35 -28.34 25.82
N SER A 294 9.68 -28.40 25.80
CA SER A 294 10.40 -29.49 26.45
C SER A 294 10.23 -29.43 27.98
N PRO A 295 10.26 -30.59 28.66
CA PRO A 295 10.35 -30.62 30.13
C PRO A 295 11.57 -29.80 30.55
N PRO A 296 11.41 -28.81 31.45
CA PRO A 296 12.51 -27.94 31.82
C PRO A 296 13.62 -28.79 32.42
N ARG A 297 14.82 -28.66 31.85
CA ARG A 297 16.04 -29.31 32.38
C ARG A 297 16.35 -28.84 33.81
N ASP A 298 15.91 -27.63 34.16
CA ASP A 298 16.04 -27.05 35.50
C ASP A 298 14.84 -27.41 36.38
N PHE A 299 14.90 -28.57 37.06
CA PHE A 299 13.83 -29.03 37.96
C PHE A 299 13.46 -28.01 39.05
N VAL A 300 14.44 -27.25 39.55
CA VAL A 300 14.27 -26.27 40.64
C VAL A 300 13.48 -25.03 40.20
N ASN A 301 13.49 -24.69 38.90
CA ASN A 301 12.93 -23.43 38.39
C ASN A 301 11.61 -23.61 37.62
N ARG A 302 10.95 -24.76 37.75
CA ARG A 302 9.74 -25.11 36.98
C ARG A 302 8.66 -24.03 36.99
N GLY A 303 8.39 -23.44 38.16
CA GLY A 303 7.36 -22.43 38.34
C GLY A 303 7.82 -20.98 38.20
N SER A 304 9.05 -20.71 37.74
CA SER A 304 9.56 -19.32 37.61
C SER A 304 10.45 -19.13 36.37
N ARG A 305 10.39 -20.07 35.43
CA ARG A 305 11.29 -20.12 34.28
C ARG A 305 11.10 -18.90 33.38
N PHE A 306 9.86 -18.49 33.17
CA PHE A 306 9.50 -17.42 32.24
C PHE A 306 9.38 -16.05 32.88
N ASP A 307 9.66 -15.92 34.18
CA ASP A 307 9.69 -14.61 34.86
C ASP A 307 10.56 -13.58 34.11
N PRO A 308 11.74 -13.92 33.55
CA PRO A 308 12.54 -12.93 32.81
C PRO A 308 11.85 -12.40 31.55
N ILE A 309 11.06 -13.23 30.86
CA ILE A 309 10.28 -12.79 29.69
C ILE A 309 9.15 -11.87 30.15
N LEU A 310 8.50 -12.22 31.26
CA LEU A 310 7.43 -11.40 31.83
C LEU A 310 7.93 -10.02 32.28
N TRP A 311 9.16 -9.93 32.81
CA TRP A 311 9.80 -8.66 33.14
C TRP A 311 10.06 -7.77 31.92
N LEU A 312 10.15 -8.34 30.71
CA LEU A 312 10.25 -7.54 29.49
C LEU A 312 8.94 -6.79 29.21
N ALA A 313 7.79 -7.42 29.45
CA ALA A 313 6.49 -6.74 29.28
C ALA A 313 6.31 -5.53 30.24
N THR A 314 7.10 -5.47 31.31
CA THR A 314 7.09 -4.38 32.31
C THR A 314 8.29 -3.46 32.19
N SER A 315 9.11 -3.63 31.13
CA SER A 315 10.21 -2.73 30.82
C SER A 315 9.70 -1.34 30.47
N SER A 316 10.38 -0.30 30.98
CA SER A 316 10.06 1.10 30.66
C SER A 316 10.48 1.52 29.26
N LYS A 317 11.29 0.71 28.55
CA LYS A 317 11.76 1.05 27.19
C LYS A 317 10.89 0.43 26.09
N LEU A 318 10.33 -0.75 26.34
CA LEU A 318 9.57 -1.47 25.32
C LEU A 318 8.22 -0.81 25.09
N GLN A 319 7.94 -0.51 23.82
CA GLN A 319 6.67 0.04 23.38
C GLN A 319 5.77 -1.04 22.79
N SER A 320 6.35 -2.07 22.17
CA SER A 320 5.61 -3.21 21.63
C SER A 320 6.26 -4.52 22.04
N PHE A 321 5.45 -5.46 22.53
CA PHE A 321 5.88 -6.76 23.00
C PHE A 321 4.94 -7.83 22.46
N GLY A 322 5.50 -8.78 21.71
CA GLY A 322 4.79 -9.92 21.16
C GLY A 322 5.40 -11.23 21.63
N LEU A 323 4.55 -12.17 22.01
CA LEU A 323 4.94 -13.53 22.36
C LEU A 323 4.16 -14.52 21.49
N SER A 324 4.86 -15.33 20.69
CA SER A 324 4.28 -16.37 19.85
C SER A 324 4.72 -17.77 20.27
N ARG A 325 3.86 -18.77 20.01
CA ARG A 325 4.10 -20.21 20.17
C ARG A 325 4.71 -20.61 21.52
N CYS A 326 4.41 -19.88 22.59
CA CYS A 326 4.99 -20.10 23.91
C CYS A 326 4.04 -20.92 24.79
N ASP A 327 3.92 -22.22 24.51
CA ASP A 327 2.97 -23.06 25.23
C ASP A 327 3.33 -23.13 26.72
N ARG A 328 2.30 -23.16 27.58
CA ARG A 328 2.47 -23.20 29.04
C ARG A 328 3.24 -22.01 29.64
N PHE A 329 3.32 -20.88 28.92
CA PHE A 329 3.95 -19.66 29.44
C PHE A 329 3.42 -19.30 30.83
N LEU A 330 2.09 -19.17 30.96
CA LEU A 330 1.46 -18.73 32.21
C LEU A 330 1.50 -19.79 33.32
N GLU A 331 1.58 -21.09 32.99
CA GLU A 331 1.71 -22.19 33.97
C GLU A 331 3.04 -22.13 34.75
N ARG A 332 4.06 -21.51 34.18
CA ARG A 332 5.44 -21.53 34.67
C ARG A 332 5.94 -20.16 35.14
N LEU A 333 5.01 -19.25 35.42
CA LEU A 333 5.29 -17.96 36.04
C LEU A 333 5.16 -18.06 37.56
N SER A 334 6.07 -17.39 38.27
CA SER A 334 5.99 -17.32 39.72
C SER A 334 4.88 -16.37 40.19
N HIS A 335 4.56 -16.40 41.48
CA HIS A 335 3.67 -15.41 42.08
C HIS A 335 4.28 -14.01 41.95
N PHE A 336 3.83 -13.33 40.90
CA PHE A 336 4.40 -12.11 40.39
C PHE A 336 4.19 -10.92 41.34
N GLY A 337 5.30 -10.25 41.69
CA GLY A 337 5.32 -8.96 42.37
C GLY A 337 6.02 -7.91 41.51
N VAL A 338 5.31 -7.30 40.56
CA VAL A 338 5.85 -6.19 39.77
C VAL A 338 5.59 -4.84 40.40
N ARG A 339 6.61 -3.98 40.32
CA ARG A 339 6.65 -2.66 40.97
C ARG A 339 6.76 -1.49 39.99
N ALA A 340 6.94 -1.72 38.69
CA ALA A 340 7.17 -0.65 37.72
C ALA A 340 6.01 -0.53 36.72
N THR A 341 5.60 0.70 36.44
CA THR A 341 4.62 1.04 35.40
C THR A 341 5.23 0.83 34.02
N SER A 342 4.56 0.06 33.17
CA SER A 342 5.02 -0.22 31.81
C SER A 342 4.75 0.95 30.86
N GLN A 343 5.67 1.19 29.90
CA GLN A 343 5.47 2.11 28.76
C GLN A 343 4.89 1.38 27.54
N LEU A 344 4.53 0.11 27.70
CA LEU A 344 4.01 -0.74 26.64
C LEU A 344 2.70 -0.18 26.08
N ARG A 345 2.68 0.00 24.75
CA ARG A 345 1.54 0.49 23.97
C ARG A 345 0.86 -0.62 23.18
N THR A 346 1.63 -1.59 22.70
CA THR A 346 1.11 -2.75 21.95
C THR A 346 1.54 -4.04 22.64
N LEU A 347 0.59 -4.93 22.87
CA LEU A 347 0.83 -6.25 23.46
C LEU A 347 0.21 -7.30 22.55
N ARG A 348 1.01 -8.24 22.05
CA ARG A 348 0.56 -9.34 21.18
C ARG A 348 0.77 -10.70 21.85
N TRP A 349 -0.30 -11.47 21.99
CA TRP A 349 -0.29 -12.82 22.57
C TRP A 349 -0.77 -13.83 21.52
N ASP A 350 -0.28 -15.05 21.60
CA ASP A 350 -0.66 -16.15 20.72
C ASP A 350 -1.71 -17.06 21.37
N ASP A 351 -2.52 -17.72 20.55
CA ASP A 351 -3.75 -18.44 20.89
C ASP A 351 -3.55 -19.50 21.95
N ARG A 352 -2.38 -20.12 21.89
CA ARG A 352 -2.00 -21.18 22.82
C ARG A 352 -1.92 -20.67 24.26
N MET A 353 -1.97 -19.35 24.46
CA MET A 353 -2.13 -18.71 25.75
C MET A 353 -3.57 -18.68 26.29
N PHE A 354 -4.60 -19.08 25.54
CA PHE A 354 -6.02 -19.00 25.97
C PHE A 354 -6.68 -20.36 26.20
N ALA A 355 -5.99 -21.47 25.95
CA ALA A 355 -6.38 -22.79 26.41
C ALA A 355 -6.19 -22.98 27.94
N MET A 356 -6.44 -21.95 28.73
CA MET A 356 -5.97 -21.89 30.12
C MET A 356 -7.05 -22.20 31.16
N PRO A 357 -6.68 -22.88 32.26
CA PRO A 357 -7.45 -22.90 33.49
C PRO A 357 -7.72 -21.48 34.02
N THR A 358 -8.85 -21.31 34.70
CA THR A 358 -9.25 -20.04 35.35
C THR A 358 -8.18 -19.44 36.25
N ALA A 359 -7.33 -20.27 36.87
CA ALA A 359 -6.21 -19.83 37.71
C ALA A 359 -5.20 -18.91 36.99
N HIS A 360 -5.02 -19.04 35.67
CA HIS A 360 -4.07 -18.19 34.93
C HIS A 360 -4.65 -16.82 34.58
N LEU A 361 -5.98 -16.66 34.60
CA LEU A 361 -6.62 -15.36 34.37
C LEU A 361 -6.20 -14.33 35.42
N GLU A 362 -5.88 -14.76 36.64
CA GLU A 362 -5.34 -13.86 37.67
C GLU A 362 -3.99 -13.27 37.27
N ILE A 363 -3.14 -14.06 36.60
CA ILE A 363 -1.83 -13.61 36.11
C ILE A 363 -2.02 -12.61 34.97
N VAL A 364 -2.90 -12.93 34.01
CA VAL A 364 -3.28 -12.01 32.92
C VAL A 364 -3.78 -10.67 33.49
N THR A 365 -4.68 -10.74 34.48
CA THR A 365 -5.21 -9.56 35.17
C THR A 365 -4.09 -8.74 35.80
N LYS A 366 -3.12 -9.39 36.44
CA LYS A 366 -1.95 -8.71 37.03
C LYS A 366 -1.10 -8.02 35.96
N ILE A 367 -0.91 -8.64 34.79
CA ILE A 367 -0.17 -8.03 33.68
C ILE A 367 -0.90 -6.78 33.19
N TYR A 368 -2.19 -6.88 32.92
CA TYR A 368 -2.98 -5.75 32.40
C TYR A 368 -3.02 -4.57 33.36
N ARG A 369 -3.13 -4.80 34.67
CA ARG A 369 -3.06 -3.74 35.68
C ARG A 369 -1.73 -2.98 35.68
N GLN A 370 -0.65 -3.54 35.14
CA GLN A 370 0.66 -2.90 35.04
C GLN A 370 0.88 -2.18 33.71
N CYS A 371 0.06 -2.48 32.70
CA CYS A 371 0.15 -1.93 31.35
C CYS A 371 -0.90 -0.83 31.13
N LEU A 372 -0.92 0.19 32.00
CA LEU A 372 -1.93 1.27 31.95
C LEU A 372 -1.87 2.11 30.67
N ASN A 373 -0.74 2.11 29.96
CA ASN A 373 -0.52 2.83 28.70
C ASN A 373 -0.81 1.99 27.45
N LEU A 374 -1.36 0.77 27.62
CA LEU A 374 -1.64 -0.13 26.52
C LEU A 374 -2.75 0.46 25.65
N LYS A 375 -2.45 0.71 24.38
CA LYS A 375 -3.38 1.23 23.37
C LYS A 375 -3.94 0.13 22.47
N GLU A 376 -3.14 -0.90 22.23
CA GLU A 376 -3.46 -1.99 21.32
C GLU A 376 -3.15 -3.35 21.96
N LEU A 377 -4.14 -4.23 21.95
CA LEU A 377 -4.03 -5.61 22.42
C LEU A 377 -4.35 -6.54 21.26
N ILE A 378 -3.44 -7.43 20.92
CA ILE A 378 -3.55 -8.34 19.78
C ILE A 378 -3.55 -9.78 20.29
N PHE A 379 -4.57 -10.55 19.95
CA PHE A 379 -4.63 -11.98 20.20
C PHE A 379 -4.57 -12.72 18.88
N ASP A 380 -3.49 -13.46 18.63
CA ASP A 380 -3.59 -14.65 17.77
C ASP A 380 -4.51 -15.62 18.51
N CYS A 381 -5.58 -16.12 17.90
CA CYS A 381 -6.57 -16.99 18.52
C CYS A 381 -7.16 -18.00 17.53
N THR A 382 -7.47 -19.21 17.97
CA THR A 382 -8.23 -20.20 17.19
C THR A 382 -9.72 -20.07 17.47
N ASP A 383 -10.08 -19.59 18.66
CA ASP A 383 -11.44 -19.30 19.11
C ASP A 383 -11.55 -17.80 19.49
N MET A 384 -12.00 -17.00 18.52
CA MET A 384 -12.18 -15.55 18.69
C MET A 384 -13.24 -15.21 19.74
N ASP A 385 -14.30 -16.02 19.88
CA ASP A 385 -15.36 -15.78 20.87
C ASP A 385 -14.80 -15.90 22.29
N LYS A 386 -14.02 -16.96 22.53
CA LYS A 386 -13.37 -17.19 23.81
C LYS A 386 -12.34 -16.10 24.11
N ALA A 387 -11.49 -15.76 23.13
CA ALA A 387 -10.49 -14.70 23.27
C ALA A 387 -11.14 -13.36 23.63
N TYR A 388 -12.21 -12.98 22.93
CA TYR A 388 -12.98 -11.78 23.24
C TYR A 388 -13.61 -11.84 24.63
N SER A 389 -14.21 -12.97 25.03
CA SER A 389 -14.83 -13.09 26.35
C SER A 389 -13.82 -12.86 27.48
N ILE A 390 -12.59 -13.36 27.32
CA ILE A 390 -11.48 -13.16 28.26
C ILE A 390 -10.99 -11.72 28.22
N ALA A 391 -10.84 -11.13 27.03
CA ALA A 391 -10.46 -9.73 26.92
C ALA A 391 -11.47 -8.82 27.63
N LYS A 392 -12.76 -9.06 27.36
CA LYS A 392 -13.90 -8.28 27.85
C LYS A 392 -13.96 -8.23 29.38
N THR A 393 -13.70 -9.34 30.08
CA THR A 393 -13.68 -9.35 31.55
C THR A 393 -12.56 -8.50 32.16
N HIS A 394 -11.57 -8.10 31.34
CA HIS A 394 -10.41 -7.36 31.80
C HIS A 394 -10.27 -5.95 31.20
N LEU A 395 -11.15 -5.53 30.28
CA LEU A 395 -11.08 -4.20 29.65
C LEU A 395 -11.14 -3.05 30.66
N SER A 396 -11.85 -3.23 31.77
CA SER A 396 -11.92 -2.24 32.85
C SER A 396 -10.58 -1.95 33.54
N PHE A 397 -9.58 -2.83 33.39
CA PHE A 397 -8.22 -2.62 33.91
C PHE A 397 -7.31 -1.90 32.91
N LEU A 398 -7.76 -1.66 31.68
CA LEU A 398 -6.98 -1.10 30.59
C LEU A 398 -7.61 0.22 30.09
N PRO A 399 -7.54 1.31 30.88
CA PRO A 399 -8.24 2.55 30.57
C PRO A 399 -7.78 3.23 29.27
N SER A 400 -6.56 2.94 28.81
CA SER A 400 -5.98 3.52 27.59
C SER A 400 -6.21 2.67 26.34
N LEU A 401 -6.83 1.49 26.47
CA LEU A 401 -6.99 0.56 25.36
C LEU A 401 -8.02 1.09 24.38
N SER A 402 -7.56 1.39 23.16
CA SER A 402 -8.39 1.87 22.06
C SER A 402 -8.70 0.77 21.05
N ILE A 403 -7.83 -0.24 20.93
CA ILE A 403 -7.92 -1.26 19.89
C ILE A 403 -7.67 -2.65 20.49
N LEU A 404 -8.59 -3.58 20.23
CA LEU A 404 -8.43 -5.00 20.47
C LEU A 404 -8.51 -5.72 19.12
N ARG A 405 -7.42 -6.36 18.69
CA ARG A 405 -7.37 -7.17 17.47
C ARG A 405 -7.39 -8.65 17.83
N LEU A 406 -8.30 -9.41 17.22
CA LEU A 406 -8.36 -10.87 17.27
C LEU A 406 -7.96 -11.37 15.90
N VAL A 407 -6.86 -12.08 15.81
CA VAL A 407 -6.27 -12.59 14.57
C VAL A 407 -6.34 -14.11 14.62
N ARG A 408 -6.71 -14.76 13.52
CA ARG A 408 -6.68 -16.22 13.38
C ARG A 408 -5.86 -16.60 12.15
N ASN A 409 -5.23 -17.77 12.20
CA ASN A 409 -4.49 -18.37 11.07
C ASN A 409 -3.41 -17.46 10.46
N SER A 410 -2.57 -16.83 11.30
CA SER A 410 -1.44 -16.00 10.82
C SER A 410 -1.87 -14.82 9.92
N GLN A 411 -2.91 -14.07 10.33
CA GLN A 411 -3.41 -12.82 9.70
C GLN A 411 -4.48 -12.97 8.62
N ILE A 412 -4.99 -14.18 8.40
CA ILE A 412 -6.04 -14.43 7.39
C ILE A 412 -7.39 -13.88 7.85
N ASP A 413 -7.83 -14.25 9.05
CA ASP A 413 -9.04 -13.69 9.64
C ASP A 413 -8.66 -12.71 10.75
N GLU A 414 -9.23 -11.52 10.71
CA GLU A 414 -8.95 -10.44 11.66
C GLU A 414 -10.25 -9.75 12.10
N ILE A 415 -10.48 -9.69 13.40
CA ILE A 415 -11.52 -8.86 14.01
C ILE A 415 -10.82 -7.73 14.77
N THR A 416 -10.97 -6.51 14.28
CA THR A 416 -10.52 -5.29 14.96
C THR A 416 -11.69 -4.67 15.71
N ILE A 417 -11.56 -4.53 17.02
CA ILE A 417 -12.59 -4.00 17.92
C ILE A 417 -12.08 -2.67 18.47
N GLU A 418 -12.79 -1.59 18.17
CA GLU A 418 -12.55 -0.28 18.77
C GLU A 418 -13.17 -0.26 20.17
N ILE A 419 -12.39 0.16 21.16
CA ILE A 419 -12.80 0.17 22.56
C ILE A 419 -12.79 1.60 23.08
N LYS A 420 -13.85 1.96 23.80
CA LYS A 420 -13.98 3.24 24.48
C LYS A 420 -14.59 3.02 25.87
N ASP A 421 -13.95 3.57 26.89
CA ASP A 421 -14.40 3.49 28.29
C ASP A 421 -14.64 2.04 28.78
N GLY A 422 -13.88 1.08 28.25
CA GLY A 422 -13.98 -0.34 28.59
C GLY A 422 -15.08 -1.11 27.83
N GLU A 423 -15.78 -0.46 26.90
CA GLU A 423 -16.82 -1.07 26.06
C GLU A 423 -16.42 -1.08 24.58
N ALA A 424 -16.89 -2.10 23.84
CA ALA A 424 -16.69 -2.17 22.40
C ALA A 424 -17.61 -1.14 21.70
N LEU A 425 -17.00 -0.18 21.01
CA LEU A 425 -17.69 0.88 20.28
C LEU A 425 -18.02 0.47 18.85
N SER A 426 -17.07 -0.20 18.20
CA SER A 426 -17.21 -0.66 16.83
C SER A 426 -16.38 -1.91 16.60
N MET A 427 -16.79 -2.70 15.60
CA MET A 427 -16.05 -3.87 15.17
C MET A 427 -15.91 -3.84 13.64
N GLU A 428 -14.67 -4.01 13.19
CA GLU A 428 -14.29 -4.27 11.81
C GLU A 428 -13.87 -5.73 11.71
N VAL A 429 -14.54 -6.50 10.85
CA VAL A 429 -14.34 -7.94 10.73
C VAL A 429 -13.86 -8.25 9.32
N ILE A 430 -12.69 -8.85 9.19
CA ILE A 430 -12.10 -9.34 7.95
C ILE A 430 -12.04 -10.86 8.05
N LEU A 431 -12.78 -11.57 7.21
CA LEU A 431 -12.82 -13.04 7.21
C LEU A 431 -12.48 -13.56 5.83
N GLU A 432 -11.36 -14.24 5.67
CA GLU A 432 -11.12 -14.97 4.42
C GLU A 432 -11.71 -16.37 4.48
N GLU A 433 -11.67 -17.04 5.64
CA GLU A 433 -12.21 -18.38 5.84
C GLU A 433 -13.57 -18.38 6.56
N THR A 434 -14.30 -19.50 6.47
CA THR A 434 -15.58 -19.65 7.17
C THR A 434 -15.37 -19.63 8.69
N LEU A 435 -15.87 -18.57 9.33
CA LEU A 435 -15.70 -18.37 10.77
C LEU A 435 -17.05 -18.45 11.48
N ASN A 436 -17.21 -19.48 12.30
CA ASN A 436 -18.37 -19.64 13.18
C ASN A 436 -18.13 -18.87 14.50
N THR A 437 -18.13 -17.54 14.44
CA THR A 437 -18.01 -16.67 15.62
C THR A 437 -19.35 -16.03 15.95
N ARG A 438 -19.69 -16.04 17.23
CA ARG A 438 -20.85 -15.32 17.79
C ARG A 438 -20.62 -13.81 17.82
N LEU A 439 -19.38 -13.32 17.70
CA LEU A 439 -19.05 -11.89 17.64
C LEU A 439 -19.74 -11.18 16.48
N LEU A 440 -19.94 -11.88 15.37
CA LEU A 440 -20.74 -11.40 14.24
C LEU A 440 -22.16 -11.04 14.66
N PHE A 441 -22.72 -11.63 15.71
CA PHE A 441 -24.08 -11.36 16.20
C PHE A 441 -24.10 -10.47 17.45
N SER A 442 -22.99 -9.77 17.75
CA SER A 442 -22.88 -8.91 18.94
C SER A 442 -23.69 -7.62 18.86
N GLY A 443 -24.08 -7.20 17.66
CA GLY A 443 -24.74 -5.93 17.39
C GLY A 443 -23.82 -4.71 17.38
N THR A 444 -22.50 -4.93 17.42
CA THR A 444 -21.47 -3.87 17.44
C THR A 444 -20.66 -3.79 16.14
N VAL A 445 -20.97 -4.62 15.14
CA VAL A 445 -20.25 -4.65 13.87
C VAL A 445 -20.62 -3.42 13.03
N LYS A 446 -19.62 -2.59 12.72
CA LYS A 446 -19.76 -1.40 11.85
C LYS A 446 -19.23 -1.66 10.45
N SER A 447 -18.15 -2.42 10.33
CA SER A 447 -17.54 -2.78 9.06
C SER A 447 -17.38 -4.29 8.98
N LEU A 448 -17.86 -4.90 7.90
CA LEU A 448 -17.67 -6.33 7.63
C LEU A 448 -17.07 -6.50 6.24
N THR A 449 -15.87 -7.05 6.16
CA THR A 449 -15.17 -7.45 4.94
C THR A 449 -15.14 -8.97 4.87
N LEU A 450 -15.83 -9.56 3.90
CA LEU A 450 -15.79 -10.99 3.63
C LEU A 450 -14.89 -11.23 2.43
N GLY A 451 -13.80 -11.95 2.66
CA GLY A 451 -12.82 -12.39 1.69
C GLY A 451 -13.25 -13.62 0.88
N ASN A 452 -12.34 -14.02 0.00
CA ASN A 452 -12.65 -14.84 -1.17
C ASN A 452 -13.11 -16.28 -0.85
N TYR A 453 -12.68 -16.86 0.27
CA TYR A 453 -12.96 -18.24 0.63
C TYR A 453 -14.18 -18.40 1.55
N PHE A 454 -14.82 -17.29 1.95
CA PHE A 454 -15.96 -17.35 2.86
C PHE A 454 -17.15 -18.13 2.26
N PHE A 455 -17.31 -18.13 0.93
CA PHE A 455 -18.46 -18.72 0.24
C PHE A 455 -18.22 -20.12 -0.34
N SER A 456 -17.02 -20.69 -0.25
CA SER A 456 -16.75 -22.03 -0.83
C SER A 456 -17.37 -23.16 -0.04
N ASP A 457 -17.45 -23.03 1.29
CA ASP A 457 -17.77 -24.13 2.20
C ASP A 457 -19.01 -23.89 3.08
N TYR A 458 -19.64 -22.71 2.97
CA TYR A 458 -20.74 -22.33 3.85
C TYR A 458 -22.11 -22.61 3.21
N ASP A 459 -22.99 -23.28 3.96
CA ASP A 459 -24.41 -23.38 3.62
C ASP A 459 -25.05 -21.98 3.75
N PRO A 460 -25.46 -21.36 2.64
CA PRO A 460 -25.96 -20.00 2.66
C PRO A 460 -27.11 -19.80 3.66
N GLU A 461 -27.95 -20.82 3.87
CA GLU A 461 -29.11 -20.72 4.79
C GLU A 461 -28.73 -20.38 6.24
N HIS A 462 -27.54 -20.78 6.71
CA HIS A 462 -27.10 -20.49 8.07
C HIS A 462 -26.67 -19.03 8.27
N PHE A 463 -26.11 -18.39 7.22
CA PHE A 463 -25.69 -16.99 7.25
C PHE A 463 -26.91 -16.08 7.05
N TYR A 464 -27.89 -16.56 6.27
CA TYR A 464 -29.14 -15.86 5.97
C TYR A 464 -30.25 -16.07 6.99
N SER A 465 -30.02 -16.76 8.11
CA SER A 465 -30.93 -16.66 9.24
C SER A 465 -31.00 -15.18 9.63
N GLY A 466 -32.18 -14.54 9.54
CA GLY A 466 -32.38 -13.08 9.70
C GLY A 466 -31.83 -12.46 11.00
N ASN A 467 -31.24 -13.27 11.86
CA ASN A 467 -30.59 -12.93 13.11
C ASN A 467 -29.34 -12.05 12.95
N PHE A 468 -28.52 -12.19 11.89
CA PHE A 468 -27.29 -11.38 11.76
C PHE A 468 -27.60 -9.89 11.54
N LEU A 469 -28.44 -9.58 10.53
CA LEU A 469 -28.83 -8.21 10.23
C LEU A 469 -29.69 -7.61 11.33
N ALA A 470 -30.58 -8.40 11.92
CA ALA A 470 -31.38 -7.95 13.06
C ALA A 470 -30.50 -7.62 14.28
N ALA A 471 -29.41 -8.38 14.49
CA ALA A 471 -28.46 -8.09 15.56
C ALA A 471 -27.63 -6.84 15.26
N ASN A 472 -27.19 -6.61 14.02
CA ASN A 472 -26.28 -5.51 13.64
C ASN A 472 -26.98 -4.42 12.84
N SER A 473 -28.01 -3.81 13.42
CA SER A 473 -28.70 -2.67 12.81
C SER A 473 -27.82 -1.42 12.61
N GLY A 474 -26.63 -1.38 13.24
CA GLY A 474 -25.62 -0.34 13.11
C GLY A 474 -24.48 -0.63 12.12
N LEU A 475 -24.62 -1.64 11.24
CA LEU A 475 -23.63 -1.93 10.20
C LEU A 475 -23.57 -0.74 9.22
N GLU A 476 -22.40 -0.11 9.07
CA GLU A 476 -22.16 1.06 8.22
C GLU A 476 -21.53 0.66 6.87
N ARG A 477 -20.69 -0.40 6.87
CA ARG A 477 -19.95 -0.87 5.70
C ARG A 477 -20.02 -2.39 5.58
N LEU A 478 -20.36 -2.88 4.39
CA LEU A 478 -20.20 -4.27 3.99
C LEU A 478 -19.37 -4.34 2.72
N THR A 479 -18.22 -5.00 2.79
CA THR A 479 -17.30 -5.22 1.68
C THR A 479 -17.25 -6.70 1.38
N LEU A 480 -17.49 -7.06 0.13
CA LEU A 480 -17.36 -8.42 -0.36
C LEU A 480 -16.16 -8.45 -1.30
N GLU A 481 -15.04 -8.97 -0.82
CA GLU A 481 -13.87 -9.24 -1.63
C GLU A 481 -14.04 -10.64 -2.22
N SER A 482 -14.22 -10.71 -3.54
CA SER A 482 -14.31 -11.98 -4.26
C SER A 482 -13.30 -12.02 -5.40
N SER A 483 -12.38 -12.97 -5.32
CA SER A 483 -11.47 -13.43 -6.35
C SER A 483 -11.91 -14.84 -6.77
N LEU A 484 -13.17 -15.01 -7.20
CA LEU A 484 -13.64 -16.35 -7.53
C LEU A 484 -13.00 -16.87 -8.84
N TYR A 485 -12.14 -17.88 -8.70
CA TYR A 485 -12.15 -19.04 -9.57
C TYR A 485 -13.54 -19.70 -9.47
N ILE A 486 -14.21 -19.85 -10.61
CA ILE A 486 -15.63 -20.20 -10.67
C ILE A 486 -15.80 -21.73 -10.60
N TYR A 487 -16.39 -22.23 -9.52
CA TYR A 487 -17.12 -23.49 -9.53
C TYR A 487 -18.64 -23.23 -9.55
N ASN A 488 -19.31 -23.94 -10.46
CA ASN A 488 -20.73 -23.86 -10.80
C ASN A 488 -21.65 -24.08 -9.60
N ARG A 489 -22.24 -23.02 -9.03
CA ARG A 489 -23.65 -22.94 -8.54
C ARG A 489 -24.02 -21.69 -7.71
N PRO A 490 -23.18 -21.06 -6.87
CA PRO A 490 -23.71 -20.18 -5.81
C PRO A 490 -24.09 -18.77 -6.26
N TYR A 491 -23.71 -18.32 -7.46
CA TYR A 491 -23.88 -16.90 -7.84
C TYR A 491 -25.34 -16.49 -8.08
N LYS A 492 -26.21 -17.39 -8.53
CA LYS A 492 -27.65 -17.09 -8.71
C LYS A 492 -28.36 -16.89 -7.37
N GLU A 493 -27.97 -17.67 -6.38
CA GLU A 493 -28.51 -17.59 -5.02
C GLU A 493 -27.89 -16.41 -4.27
N LEU A 494 -26.59 -16.16 -4.39
CA LEU A 494 -25.91 -14.99 -3.83
C LEU A 494 -26.49 -13.67 -4.38
N ALA A 495 -26.72 -13.56 -5.69
CA ALA A 495 -27.30 -12.36 -6.28
C ALA A 495 -28.77 -12.15 -5.86
N ALA A 496 -29.57 -13.22 -5.79
CA ALA A 496 -30.93 -13.16 -5.28
C ALA A 496 -30.97 -12.78 -3.79
N SER A 497 -30.03 -13.28 -3.00
CA SER A 497 -29.89 -12.99 -1.57
C SER A 497 -29.35 -11.59 -1.29
N LEU A 498 -28.45 -11.05 -2.12
CA LEU A 498 -28.00 -9.66 -2.03
C LEU A 498 -29.14 -8.67 -2.37
N VAL A 499 -30.02 -9.06 -3.28
CA VAL A 499 -31.26 -8.32 -3.56
C VAL A 499 -32.25 -8.42 -2.38
N LEU A 500 -32.37 -9.57 -1.73
CA LEU A 500 -33.16 -9.73 -0.49
C LEU A 500 -32.58 -8.92 0.69
N LEU A 501 -31.25 -8.88 0.83
CA LEU A 501 -30.50 -8.06 1.79
C LEU A 501 -30.80 -6.57 1.61
N ALA A 502 -30.76 -6.07 0.37
CA ALA A 502 -31.10 -4.69 0.04
C ALA A 502 -32.59 -4.36 0.25
N ASN A 503 -33.48 -5.36 0.15
CA ASN A 503 -34.91 -5.20 0.37
C ASN A 503 -35.29 -5.26 1.87
N ALA A 504 -34.60 -6.07 2.67
CA ALA A 504 -34.85 -6.24 4.11
C ALA A 504 -34.48 -5.00 4.94
N SER A 505 -33.60 -4.14 4.44
CA SER A 505 -33.24 -2.85 5.06
C SER A 505 -34.26 -1.71 4.80
N ASN A 506 -35.47 -2.03 4.29
CA ASN A 506 -36.60 -1.09 4.14
C ASN A 506 -36.32 0.15 3.27
N CYS A 507 -35.53 0.02 2.19
CA CYS A 507 -35.18 1.13 1.31
C CYS A 507 -35.75 0.95 -0.12
N HIS A 508 -36.97 1.43 -0.35
CA HIS A 508 -37.53 1.56 -1.71
C HIS A 508 -37.22 2.94 -2.31
N ARG A 509 -36.26 3.03 -3.24
CA ARG A 509 -36.30 4.00 -4.38
C ARG A 509 -35.18 3.78 -5.42
N HIS A 510 -35.60 3.84 -6.69
CA HIS A 510 -34.90 3.97 -7.97
C HIS A 510 -33.43 3.54 -8.11
N VAL A 511 -33.23 2.42 -8.80
CA VAL A 511 -31.97 2.10 -9.52
C VAL A 511 -31.98 2.86 -10.84
N ALA A 512 -31.18 3.92 -10.96
CA ALA A 512 -30.89 4.58 -12.22
C ALA A 512 -29.47 4.20 -12.66
N THR A 513 -29.35 3.48 -13.78
CA THR A 513 -28.07 3.13 -14.39
C THR A 513 -27.66 4.22 -15.38
N ASP A 514 -26.71 5.06 -14.98
CA ASP A 514 -25.87 5.85 -15.89
C ASP A 514 -24.41 5.44 -15.62
N LEU A 515 -23.74 4.89 -16.64
CA LEU A 515 -22.44 4.22 -16.52
C LEU A 515 -21.43 4.91 -17.45
N SER A 516 -20.79 5.97 -16.95
CA SER A 516 -19.67 6.60 -17.67
C SER A 516 -18.46 7.01 -16.82
N LYS A 517 -18.34 6.62 -15.54
CA LYS A 517 -17.06 6.56 -14.77
C LYS A 517 -17.27 5.93 -13.38
N LYS A 518 -16.32 5.06 -12.97
CA LYS A 518 -16.12 4.48 -11.62
C LYS A 518 -17.41 4.04 -10.89
N THR A 519 -17.85 2.81 -11.11
CA THR A 519 -19.04 2.29 -10.42
C THR A 519 -18.70 1.77 -9.03
N ILE A 520 -18.81 2.64 -8.02
CA ILE A 520 -19.26 2.22 -6.70
C ILE A 520 -20.74 1.90 -6.89
N LEU A 521 -21.18 0.67 -6.60
CA LEU A 521 -22.61 0.39 -6.53
C LEU A 521 -23.15 1.00 -5.21
N ASN A 522 -23.23 2.33 -5.16
CA ASN A 522 -23.78 3.03 -4.01
C ASN A 522 -25.29 2.81 -4.02
N ILE A 523 -25.74 1.77 -3.33
CA ILE A 523 -27.15 1.64 -2.97
C ILE A 523 -27.38 2.73 -1.92
N GLY A 524 -27.88 3.87 -2.35
CA GLY A 524 -28.11 5.04 -1.50
C GLY A 524 -29.15 4.75 -0.42
N ILE A 525 -28.70 4.20 0.70
CA ILE A 525 -29.36 4.25 2.00
C ILE A 525 -28.63 5.36 2.78
N PRO A 526 -29.33 6.30 3.43
CA PRO A 526 -28.63 7.23 4.31
C PRO A 526 -27.92 6.42 5.42
N HIS A 527 -26.58 6.53 5.49
CA HIS A 527 -25.67 5.90 6.46
C HIS A 527 -25.17 4.46 6.21
N PHE A 528 -25.37 3.87 5.03
CA PHE A 528 -24.84 2.54 4.70
C PHE A 528 -24.14 2.53 3.34
N GLU A 529 -22.88 2.07 3.30
CA GLU A 529 -22.10 1.90 2.07
C GLU A 529 -21.89 0.41 1.79
N LEU A 530 -22.57 -0.10 0.76
CA LEU A 530 -22.29 -1.42 0.20
C LEU A 530 -21.22 -1.29 -0.89
N HIS A 531 -20.02 -1.79 -0.61
CA HIS A 531 -18.97 -1.90 -1.62
C HIS A 531 -19.00 -3.31 -2.21
N VAL A 532 -19.84 -3.50 -3.22
CA VAL A 532 -19.67 -4.65 -4.11
C VAL A 532 -18.60 -4.29 -5.11
N LEU A 533 -17.38 -4.77 -4.87
CA LEU A 533 -16.29 -4.65 -5.84
C LEU A 533 -16.57 -5.62 -6.99
N TYR A 534 -17.49 -5.24 -7.88
CA TYR A 534 -17.48 -5.79 -9.22
C TYR A 534 -16.21 -5.29 -9.89
N TRP A 535 -15.40 -6.23 -10.39
CA TRP A 535 -14.33 -5.89 -11.31
C TRP A 535 -14.93 -5.15 -12.49
N ASN A 536 -14.70 -3.85 -12.49
CA ASN A 536 -14.94 -2.97 -13.61
C ASN A 536 -14.03 -3.50 -14.74
N TYR A 537 -14.61 -4.04 -15.81
CA TYR A 537 -13.93 -4.19 -17.09
C TYR A 537 -14.32 -2.98 -17.97
N PRO A 538 -13.72 -1.78 -17.79
CA PRO A 538 -13.73 -0.77 -18.85
C PRO A 538 -12.87 -1.20 -20.05
N GLU A 539 -12.15 -2.31 -19.94
CA GLU A 539 -11.35 -2.88 -21.02
C GLU A 539 -11.62 -4.38 -21.18
N LEU A 540 -12.61 -4.76 -22.01
CA LEU A 540 -12.65 -6.10 -22.65
C LEU A 540 -11.42 -6.36 -23.58
N ASN A 541 -10.32 -5.64 -23.38
CA ASN A 541 -9.07 -5.76 -24.12
C ASN A 541 -8.21 -6.93 -23.63
N LEU A 542 -8.66 -7.75 -22.67
CA LEU A 542 -7.96 -8.98 -22.28
C LEU A 542 -8.93 -9.95 -21.60
N ALA A 543 -9.42 -10.97 -22.32
CA ALA A 543 -10.23 -12.03 -21.73
C ALA A 543 -9.40 -13.32 -21.66
N ARG A 544 -8.87 -13.66 -20.47
CA ARG A 544 -8.39 -15.03 -20.21
C ARG A 544 -9.60 -15.92 -19.95
N ILE A 545 -9.90 -16.81 -20.90
CA ILE A 545 -11.09 -17.65 -20.89
C ILE A 545 -10.78 -19.03 -20.31
N GLN A 546 -11.53 -19.39 -19.26
CA GLN A 546 -11.62 -20.74 -18.67
C GLN A 546 -13.00 -21.33 -18.95
N ASP A 547 -13.23 -22.63 -18.72
CA ASP A 547 -14.44 -23.35 -19.16
C ASP A 547 -15.76 -22.62 -18.81
N GLY A 548 -15.97 -22.32 -17.52
CA GLY A 548 -17.17 -21.62 -17.05
C GLY A 548 -17.30 -20.20 -17.62
N LYS A 549 -16.17 -19.52 -17.86
CA LYS A 549 -16.16 -18.19 -18.50
C LYS A 549 -16.49 -18.28 -19.98
N ALA A 550 -16.01 -19.30 -20.71
CA ALA A 550 -16.32 -19.50 -22.12
C ALA A 550 -17.83 -19.65 -22.31
N ILE A 551 -18.46 -20.51 -21.51
CA ILE A 551 -19.90 -20.79 -21.59
C ILE A 551 -20.72 -19.55 -21.25
N LEU A 552 -20.36 -18.83 -20.17
CA LEU A 552 -21.06 -17.63 -19.76
C LEU A 552 -20.91 -16.49 -20.78
N LEU A 553 -19.69 -16.26 -21.28
CA LEU A 553 -19.43 -15.21 -22.26
C LEU A 553 -20.11 -15.50 -23.60
N ASP A 554 -20.12 -16.76 -24.06
CA ASP A 554 -20.88 -17.17 -25.25
C ASP A 554 -22.38 -16.89 -25.10
N GLN A 555 -22.97 -17.12 -23.92
CA GLN A 555 -24.37 -16.76 -23.64
C GLN A 555 -24.61 -15.24 -23.64
N ILE A 556 -23.67 -14.47 -23.10
CA ILE A 556 -23.78 -13.00 -23.04
C ILE A 556 -23.60 -12.38 -24.43
N PHE A 557 -22.58 -12.80 -25.17
CA PHE A 557 -22.27 -12.27 -26.50
C PHE A 557 -23.26 -12.73 -27.55
N GLY A 558 -23.93 -13.87 -27.37
CA GLY A 558 -25.08 -14.27 -28.18
C GLY A 558 -26.23 -13.24 -28.17
N MET A 559 -26.32 -12.39 -27.14
CA MET A 559 -27.33 -11.33 -27.07
C MET A 559 -26.85 -9.99 -27.64
N HIS A 560 -25.55 -9.66 -27.55
CA HIS A 560 -24.97 -8.42 -28.07
C HIS A 560 -23.49 -8.59 -28.47
N PRO A 561 -23.18 -8.86 -29.75
CA PRO A 561 -21.78 -8.96 -30.18
C PRO A 561 -21.12 -7.57 -30.12
N ARG A 562 -20.10 -7.44 -29.27
CA ARG A 562 -19.16 -6.30 -29.27
C ARG A 562 -17.80 -6.80 -29.76
N SER A 563 -16.99 -5.96 -30.39
CA SER A 563 -15.62 -6.30 -30.76
C SER A 563 -14.76 -6.50 -29.50
N ALA A 564 -14.13 -7.66 -29.36
CA ALA A 564 -13.07 -7.87 -28.37
C ALA A 564 -11.72 -7.59 -29.04
N LYS A 565 -10.83 -6.83 -28.40
CA LYS A 565 -9.49 -6.60 -28.97
C LYS A 565 -8.57 -7.79 -28.78
N GLN A 566 -8.63 -8.46 -27.63
CA GLN A 566 -7.76 -9.58 -27.30
C GLN A 566 -8.51 -10.74 -26.69
N LEU A 567 -8.11 -11.95 -27.07
CA LEU A 567 -8.64 -13.20 -26.59
C LEU A 567 -7.50 -14.13 -26.16
N THR A 568 -7.47 -14.51 -24.89
CA THR A 568 -6.45 -15.40 -24.33
C THR A 568 -7.10 -16.72 -23.90
N LEU A 569 -6.77 -17.82 -24.58
CA LEU A 569 -7.43 -19.12 -24.46
C LEU A 569 -6.52 -20.16 -23.79
N GLY A 570 -6.94 -20.65 -22.63
CA GLY A 570 -6.27 -21.76 -21.93
C GLY A 570 -6.91 -23.10 -22.28
N ILE A 571 -6.54 -23.73 -23.41
CA ILE A 571 -7.30 -24.89 -23.94
C ILE A 571 -7.30 -26.08 -22.97
N SER A 572 -6.20 -26.36 -22.26
CA SER A 572 -6.16 -27.40 -21.21
C SER A 572 -7.18 -27.20 -20.09
N GLU A 573 -7.69 -25.99 -19.92
CA GLU A 573 -8.65 -25.62 -18.88
C GLU A 573 -10.10 -25.64 -19.38
N LEU A 574 -10.33 -26.01 -20.65
CA LEU A 574 -11.66 -26.06 -21.26
C LEU A 574 -12.18 -27.49 -21.33
N THR A 575 -13.45 -27.68 -20.97
CA THR A 575 -14.18 -28.90 -21.35
C THR A 575 -14.55 -28.83 -22.82
N LYS A 576 -15.08 -29.93 -23.38
CA LYS A 576 -15.66 -29.93 -24.73
C LYS A 576 -16.63 -28.77 -24.97
N ARG A 577 -17.49 -28.45 -23.98
CA ARG A 577 -18.45 -27.34 -24.09
C ARG A 577 -17.75 -25.99 -24.07
N GLY A 578 -16.74 -25.81 -23.21
CA GLY A 578 -15.93 -24.60 -23.19
C GLY A 578 -15.20 -24.35 -24.50
N VAL A 579 -14.67 -25.41 -25.13
CA VAL A 579 -14.05 -25.35 -26.46
C VAL A 579 -15.06 -24.89 -27.52
N GLU A 580 -16.25 -25.50 -27.57
CA GLU A 580 -17.31 -25.10 -28.51
C GLU A 580 -17.76 -23.65 -28.30
N SER A 581 -17.86 -23.19 -27.05
CA SER A 581 -18.17 -21.80 -26.72
C SER A 581 -17.05 -20.85 -27.12
N ALA A 582 -15.78 -21.19 -26.86
CA ALA A 582 -14.63 -20.39 -27.28
C ALA A 582 -14.57 -20.23 -28.82
N ILE A 583 -14.85 -21.30 -29.57
CA ILE A 583 -14.96 -21.27 -31.02
C ILE A 583 -16.05 -20.30 -31.48
N ARG A 584 -17.26 -20.39 -30.89
CA ARG A 584 -18.36 -19.48 -31.22
C ARG A 584 -17.98 -18.03 -30.93
N MET A 585 -17.35 -17.78 -29.78
CA MET A 585 -16.84 -16.45 -29.44
C MET A 585 -15.80 -15.94 -30.43
N MET A 586 -14.81 -16.75 -30.82
CA MET A 586 -13.81 -16.35 -31.83
C MET A 586 -14.46 -15.97 -33.15
N ASN A 587 -15.41 -16.79 -33.62
CA ASN A 587 -16.13 -16.55 -34.87
C ASN A 587 -17.00 -15.28 -34.81
N GLN A 588 -17.57 -14.94 -33.65
CA GLN A 588 -18.40 -13.74 -33.47
C GLN A 588 -17.59 -12.46 -33.21
N LEU A 589 -16.56 -12.54 -32.35
CA LEU A 589 -15.82 -11.39 -31.85
C LEU A 589 -14.72 -10.92 -32.81
N GLN A 590 -14.16 -11.84 -33.61
CA GLN A 590 -13.04 -11.59 -34.53
C GLN A 590 -11.90 -10.79 -33.86
N PRO A 591 -11.24 -11.35 -32.82
CA PRO A 591 -10.27 -10.62 -32.02
C PRO A 591 -9.06 -10.15 -32.82
N GLU A 592 -8.49 -9.01 -32.43
CA GLU A 592 -7.25 -8.47 -33.01
C GLU A 592 -6.01 -9.17 -32.44
N VAL A 593 -6.07 -9.72 -31.22
CA VAL A 593 -4.98 -10.45 -30.57
C VAL A 593 -5.50 -11.80 -30.10
N ILE A 594 -4.83 -12.87 -30.49
CA ILE A 594 -5.12 -14.23 -30.03
C ILE A 594 -3.89 -14.78 -29.31
N GLU A 595 -4.07 -15.16 -28.06
CA GLU A 595 -3.05 -15.87 -27.28
C GLU A 595 -3.62 -17.22 -26.89
N ILE A 596 -3.02 -18.30 -27.34
CA ILE A 596 -3.43 -19.64 -26.99
C ILE A 596 -2.32 -20.29 -26.18
N PHE A 597 -2.67 -20.71 -24.97
CA PHE A 597 -1.73 -21.36 -24.07
C PHE A 597 -2.27 -22.70 -23.59
N ASN A 598 -1.37 -23.65 -23.37
CA ASN A 598 -1.69 -25.00 -22.98
C ASN A 598 -0.60 -25.58 -22.10
N TYR A 599 -0.88 -25.69 -20.80
CA TYR A 599 0.07 -26.19 -19.81
C TYR A 599 -0.05 -27.70 -19.56
N LYS A 600 -0.98 -28.38 -20.23
CA LYS A 600 -1.23 -29.82 -20.08
C LYS A 600 -1.47 -30.47 -21.43
N ILE A 601 -1.20 -31.75 -21.54
CA ILE A 601 -1.56 -32.57 -22.70
C ILE A 601 -3.08 -32.45 -22.96
N VAL A 602 -3.45 -32.06 -24.18
CA VAL A 602 -4.85 -31.95 -24.62
C VAL A 602 -5.16 -33.14 -25.50
N ASP A 603 -6.25 -33.82 -25.15
CA ASP A 603 -6.79 -34.94 -25.91
C ASP A 603 -6.96 -34.59 -27.40
N GLU A 604 -6.58 -35.51 -28.28
CA GLU A 604 -6.60 -35.31 -29.73
C GLU A 604 -8.00 -34.92 -30.24
N ALA A 605 -9.08 -35.46 -29.64
CA ALA A 605 -10.43 -35.11 -30.03
C ALA A 605 -10.78 -33.65 -29.68
N MET A 606 -10.28 -33.13 -28.55
CA MET A 606 -10.46 -31.71 -28.21
C MET A 606 -9.67 -30.79 -29.14
N ARG A 607 -8.46 -31.17 -29.52
CA ARG A 607 -7.63 -30.44 -30.49
C ARG A 607 -8.30 -30.39 -31.87
N ARG A 608 -8.75 -31.54 -32.38
CA ARG A 608 -9.49 -31.63 -33.65
C ARG A 608 -10.80 -30.84 -33.59
N LEU A 609 -11.52 -30.89 -32.46
CA LEU A 609 -12.74 -30.10 -32.28
C LEU A 609 -12.46 -28.59 -32.34
N PHE A 610 -11.43 -28.13 -31.64
CA PHE A 610 -11.04 -26.72 -31.66
C PHE A 610 -10.70 -26.28 -33.08
N VAL A 611 -9.78 -26.97 -33.75
CA VAL A 611 -9.34 -26.62 -35.11
C VAL A 611 -10.47 -26.68 -36.13
N SER A 612 -11.25 -27.76 -36.14
CA SER A 612 -12.36 -27.92 -37.10
C SER A 612 -13.48 -26.88 -36.93
N GLY A 613 -13.62 -26.29 -35.74
CA GLY A 613 -14.60 -25.24 -35.50
C GLY A 613 -14.14 -23.83 -35.85
N LEU A 614 -12.83 -23.61 -36.02
CA LEU A 614 -12.29 -22.31 -36.42
C LEU A 614 -12.60 -22.02 -37.88
N ASN A 615 -13.33 -20.92 -38.14
CA ASN A 615 -13.57 -20.44 -39.49
C ASN A 615 -12.43 -19.51 -39.92
N PRO A 616 -11.83 -19.63 -41.11
CA PRO A 616 -10.78 -18.70 -41.58
C PRO A 616 -11.13 -17.22 -41.43
N SER A 617 -12.42 -16.86 -41.53
CA SER A 617 -12.88 -15.48 -41.32
C SER A 617 -12.68 -14.94 -39.91
N CYS A 618 -12.64 -15.80 -38.88
CA CYS A 618 -12.40 -15.38 -37.49
C CYS A 618 -10.99 -14.83 -37.28
N CYS A 619 -10.05 -15.24 -38.14
CA CYS A 619 -8.65 -14.86 -38.10
C CYS A 619 -8.33 -13.59 -38.92
N SER A 620 -9.30 -13.09 -39.71
CA SER A 620 -9.07 -11.98 -40.65
C SER A 620 -8.61 -10.67 -40.00
N LYS A 621 -8.92 -10.46 -38.72
CA LYS A 621 -8.56 -9.26 -37.94
C LYS A 621 -7.34 -9.44 -37.04
N VAL A 622 -6.76 -10.64 -36.98
CA VAL A 622 -5.71 -10.96 -36.03
C VAL A 622 -4.41 -10.27 -36.44
N THR A 623 -3.93 -9.39 -35.58
CA THR A 623 -2.68 -8.65 -35.67
C THR A 623 -1.55 -9.29 -34.86
N LYS A 624 -1.89 -10.00 -33.77
CA LYS A 624 -0.92 -10.74 -32.94
C LYS A 624 -1.42 -12.16 -32.65
N LEU A 625 -0.56 -13.14 -32.88
CA LEU A 625 -0.77 -14.55 -32.56
C LEU A 625 0.33 -15.04 -31.61
N GLN A 626 -0.06 -15.56 -30.46
CA GLN A 626 0.87 -16.16 -29.49
C GLN A 626 0.47 -17.61 -29.20
N LEU A 627 1.39 -18.54 -29.38
CA LEU A 627 1.21 -19.97 -29.18
C LEU A 627 2.16 -20.43 -28.07
N MET A 628 1.62 -20.92 -26.94
CA MET A 628 2.41 -21.42 -25.80
C MET A 628 1.94 -22.82 -25.41
N TYR A 629 2.60 -23.88 -25.87
CA TYR A 629 2.06 -25.23 -25.74
C TYR A 629 3.07 -26.22 -25.18
N GLN A 630 2.55 -27.19 -24.41
CA GLN A 630 3.08 -28.55 -24.38
C GLN A 630 2.52 -29.31 -25.60
N GLU A 631 3.32 -30.13 -26.29
CA GLU A 631 2.97 -30.78 -27.57
C GLU A 631 2.72 -29.78 -28.71
N LEU A 632 3.64 -28.83 -28.86
CA LEU A 632 3.54 -27.75 -29.82
C LEU A 632 3.45 -28.24 -31.27
N ASP A 633 4.16 -29.32 -31.63
CA ASP A 633 4.19 -29.84 -33.00
C ASP A 633 2.79 -30.25 -33.47
N GLU A 634 2.08 -31.02 -32.67
CA GLU A 634 0.74 -31.51 -33.00
C GLU A 634 -0.28 -30.36 -33.02
N TRP A 635 -0.07 -29.31 -32.24
CA TRP A 635 -0.87 -28.07 -32.31
C TRP A 635 -0.60 -27.27 -33.58
N ILE A 636 0.67 -27.09 -33.97
CA ILE A 636 1.04 -26.41 -35.21
C ILE A 636 0.50 -27.20 -36.42
N GLN A 637 0.67 -28.52 -36.44
CA GLN A 637 0.13 -29.37 -37.51
C GLN A 637 -1.39 -29.21 -37.65
N ALA A 638 -2.12 -29.20 -36.53
CA ALA A 638 -3.56 -29.02 -36.55
C ALA A 638 -3.94 -27.59 -37.00
N LEU A 639 -3.34 -26.55 -36.40
CA LEU A 639 -3.61 -25.15 -36.74
C LEU A 639 -3.22 -24.81 -38.18
N SER A 640 -2.20 -25.46 -38.74
CA SER A 640 -1.72 -25.21 -40.12
C SER A 640 -2.80 -25.42 -41.19
N GLN A 641 -3.85 -26.19 -40.88
CA GLN A 641 -4.97 -26.45 -41.77
C GLN A 641 -5.94 -25.28 -41.88
N VAL A 642 -5.96 -24.38 -40.88
CA VAL A 642 -6.93 -23.28 -40.78
C VAL A 642 -6.24 -21.92 -40.75
N MET A 643 -5.16 -21.80 -40.00
CA MET A 643 -4.36 -20.59 -39.82
C MET A 643 -3.19 -20.58 -40.82
N THR A 644 -3.46 -20.07 -42.01
CA THR A 644 -2.44 -19.75 -43.02
C THR A 644 -2.18 -18.25 -43.07
N ARG A 645 -1.08 -17.83 -43.68
CA ARG A 645 -0.80 -16.39 -43.91
C ARG A 645 -1.95 -15.68 -44.62
N VAL A 646 -2.61 -16.36 -45.56
CA VAL A 646 -3.77 -15.83 -46.31
C VAL A 646 -4.99 -15.63 -45.41
N SER A 647 -5.21 -16.50 -44.42
CA SER A 647 -6.30 -16.34 -43.43
C SER A 647 -6.00 -15.31 -42.34
N LEU A 648 -4.74 -14.88 -42.23
CA LEU A 648 -4.22 -13.96 -41.22
C LEU A 648 -3.59 -12.72 -41.89
N PRO A 649 -4.34 -11.98 -42.74
CA PRO A 649 -3.78 -10.91 -43.57
C PRO A 649 -3.23 -9.74 -42.74
N LEU A 650 -3.73 -9.53 -41.51
CA LEU A 650 -3.27 -8.43 -40.66
C LEU A 650 -2.17 -8.82 -39.66
N LEU A 651 -1.65 -10.06 -39.71
CA LEU A 651 -0.72 -10.56 -38.71
C LEU A 651 0.65 -9.84 -38.77
N GLN A 652 0.96 -9.08 -37.74
CA GLN A 652 2.21 -8.34 -37.58
C GLN A 652 3.11 -8.92 -36.49
N SER A 653 2.55 -9.63 -35.50
CA SER A 653 3.30 -10.21 -34.38
C SER A 653 3.03 -11.72 -34.22
N LEU A 654 4.09 -12.53 -34.19
CA LEU A 654 4.03 -13.98 -33.98
C LEU A 654 4.96 -14.39 -32.84
N ALA A 655 4.40 -14.94 -31.77
CA ALA A 655 5.13 -15.55 -30.65
C ALA A 655 4.88 -17.06 -30.63
N ILE A 656 5.95 -17.85 -30.58
CA ILE A 656 5.87 -19.31 -30.42
C ILE A 656 6.79 -19.71 -29.27
N THR A 657 6.22 -20.29 -28.23
CA THR A 657 6.95 -20.70 -27.03
C THR A 657 6.65 -22.15 -26.74
N ASP A 658 7.67 -23.01 -26.79
CA ASP A 658 7.58 -24.36 -26.24
C ASP A 658 7.83 -24.31 -24.73
N ILE A 659 6.96 -24.98 -23.97
CA ILE A 659 7.09 -25.05 -22.51
C ILE A 659 8.00 -26.26 -22.22
N PRO A 660 9.11 -26.08 -21.48
CA PRO A 660 10.30 -26.92 -21.56
C PRO A 660 10.02 -28.42 -21.51
N GLY A 661 10.20 -29.07 -22.66
CA GLY A 661 9.93 -30.49 -22.86
C GLY A 661 10.51 -31.08 -24.14
N SER A 662 11.67 -30.62 -24.62
CA SER A 662 12.54 -31.24 -25.67
C SER A 662 11.86 -31.92 -26.86
N ALA A 663 10.69 -31.46 -27.29
CA ALA A 663 10.02 -32.06 -28.44
C ALA A 663 10.66 -31.45 -29.68
N HIS A 664 11.39 -32.26 -30.44
CA HIS A 664 11.80 -31.85 -31.78
C HIS A 664 10.54 -31.62 -32.61
N LEU A 665 10.38 -30.41 -33.13
CA LEU A 665 9.31 -30.08 -34.04
C LEU A 665 9.55 -30.76 -35.39
N SER A 666 8.47 -31.16 -36.05
CA SER A 666 8.52 -31.78 -37.37
C SER A 666 8.86 -30.77 -38.47
N THR A 667 9.35 -31.28 -39.60
CA THR A 667 9.52 -30.49 -40.84
C THR A 667 8.22 -29.83 -41.30
N GLN A 668 7.05 -30.40 -40.97
CA GLN A 668 5.77 -29.77 -41.27
C GLN A 668 5.57 -28.49 -40.45
N SER A 669 5.92 -28.49 -39.17
CA SER A 669 5.88 -27.30 -38.32
C SER A 669 6.89 -26.25 -38.79
N ALA A 670 8.09 -26.67 -39.19
CA ALA A 670 9.08 -25.78 -39.80
C ALA A 670 8.55 -25.12 -41.08
N CYS A 671 7.93 -25.90 -41.98
CA CYS A 671 7.28 -25.39 -43.20
C CYS A 671 6.18 -24.38 -42.87
N TRP A 672 5.36 -24.64 -41.85
CA TRP A 672 4.30 -23.72 -41.44
C TRP A 672 4.88 -22.40 -40.91
N ILE A 673 5.82 -22.44 -39.96
CA ILE A 673 6.47 -21.23 -39.41
C ILE A 673 7.16 -20.44 -40.54
N SER A 674 7.87 -21.14 -41.42
CA SER A 674 8.51 -20.58 -42.61
C SER A 674 7.49 -19.85 -43.50
N SER A 675 6.31 -20.42 -43.73
CA SER A 675 5.24 -19.78 -44.50
C SER A 675 4.61 -18.56 -43.79
N MET A 676 4.56 -18.57 -42.46
CA MET A 676 3.97 -17.50 -41.65
C MET A 676 4.88 -16.28 -41.52
N THR A 677 6.20 -16.50 -41.62
CA THR A 677 7.27 -15.50 -41.48
C THR A 677 7.81 -15.02 -42.83
N ALA A 678 7.51 -15.73 -43.92
CA ALA A 678 7.87 -15.32 -45.26
C ALA A 678 7.17 -14.03 -45.68
N ARG A 679 7.82 -13.30 -46.60
CA ARG A 679 7.25 -12.10 -47.20
C ARG A 679 5.96 -12.48 -47.91
N PRO A 680 4.83 -11.83 -47.60
CA PRO A 680 3.56 -12.18 -48.21
C PRO A 680 3.60 -11.94 -49.72
N VAL A 681 3.14 -12.92 -50.49
CA VAL A 681 2.95 -12.79 -51.95
C VAL A 681 1.67 -12.01 -52.26
N ASP A 682 0.66 -12.13 -51.40
CA ASP A 682 -0.57 -11.36 -51.48
C ASP A 682 -0.36 -9.95 -50.94
N VAL A 683 -0.64 -8.94 -51.78
CA VAL A 683 -0.53 -7.52 -51.45
C VAL A 683 -1.47 -7.08 -50.32
N ASN A 684 -2.50 -7.88 -50.00
CA ASN A 684 -3.42 -7.60 -48.90
C ASN A 684 -2.91 -8.06 -47.54
N CYS A 685 -1.81 -8.83 -47.50
CA CYS A 685 -1.20 -9.26 -46.25
C CYS A 685 -0.14 -8.25 -45.79
N LEU A 686 -0.26 -7.77 -44.55
CA LEU A 686 0.78 -6.97 -43.91
C LEU A 686 2.04 -7.80 -43.72
N PRO A 687 3.24 -7.21 -43.69
CA PRO A 687 4.45 -7.94 -43.33
C PRO A 687 4.52 -8.16 -41.80
N LEU A 688 5.27 -9.18 -41.38
CA LEU A 688 5.53 -9.44 -39.97
C LEU A 688 6.58 -8.44 -39.46
N THR A 689 6.30 -7.77 -38.34
CA THR A 689 7.22 -6.81 -37.70
C THR A 689 7.81 -7.35 -36.40
N TRP A 690 7.18 -8.35 -35.77
CA TRP A 690 7.64 -8.93 -34.51
C TRP A 690 7.60 -10.46 -34.58
N LEU A 691 8.74 -11.10 -34.28
CA LEU A 691 8.86 -12.55 -34.20
C LEU A 691 9.60 -12.93 -32.91
N SER A 692 8.99 -13.81 -32.11
CA SER A 692 9.67 -14.43 -30.96
C SER A 692 9.48 -15.94 -31.02
N ILE A 693 10.59 -16.65 -30.92
CA ILE A 693 10.65 -18.10 -30.93
C ILE A 693 11.43 -18.51 -29.69
N ILE A 694 10.77 -19.24 -28.79
CA ILE A 694 11.32 -19.61 -27.49
C ILE A 694 11.23 -21.13 -27.32
N GLY A 695 12.35 -21.78 -27.00
CA GLY A 695 12.39 -23.19 -26.60
C GLY A 695 12.25 -24.22 -27.72
N LEU A 696 12.24 -23.82 -29.00
CA LEU A 696 12.03 -24.76 -30.11
C LEU A 696 13.27 -25.59 -30.41
N GLY A 697 13.09 -26.90 -30.62
CA GLY A 697 14.11 -27.78 -31.19
C GLY A 697 13.74 -28.14 -32.64
N PHE A 698 14.55 -27.75 -33.61
CA PHE A 698 14.42 -28.12 -35.02
C PHE A 698 15.66 -28.89 -35.48
N SER A 699 15.56 -29.68 -36.54
CA SER A 699 16.77 -30.13 -37.22
C SER A 699 17.51 -28.93 -37.83
N GLU A 700 18.80 -29.09 -38.14
CA GLU A 700 19.58 -28.03 -38.82
C GLU A 700 18.92 -27.64 -40.16
N GLU A 701 18.42 -28.60 -40.93
CA GLU A 701 17.72 -28.35 -42.20
C GLU A 701 16.42 -27.56 -42.00
N ASP A 702 15.68 -27.83 -40.92
CA ASP A 702 14.43 -27.15 -40.59
C ASP A 702 14.68 -25.71 -40.11
N TRP A 703 15.74 -25.47 -39.33
CA TRP A 703 16.17 -24.12 -38.99
C TRP A 703 16.58 -23.33 -40.22
N ASP A 704 17.34 -23.94 -41.14
CA ASP A 704 17.69 -23.32 -42.43
C ASP A 704 16.43 -22.96 -43.22
N LEU A 705 15.41 -23.82 -43.23
CA LEU A 705 14.14 -23.56 -43.90
C LEU A 705 13.38 -22.37 -43.27
N VAL A 706 13.29 -22.30 -41.94
CA VAL A 706 12.60 -21.21 -41.24
C VAL A 706 13.35 -19.89 -41.44
N LEU A 707 14.64 -19.87 -41.16
CA LEU A 707 15.45 -18.65 -41.22
C LEU A 707 15.59 -18.13 -42.64
N SER A 708 15.87 -18.99 -43.65
CA SER A 708 16.08 -18.58 -45.04
C SER A 708 14.84 -17.96 -45.70
N LYS A 709 13.65 -18.31 -45.23
CA LYS A 709 12.38 -17.82 -45.79
C LYS A 709 11.82 -16.63 -45.02
N THR A 710 12.19 -16.44 -43.76
CA THR A 710 11.77 -15.30 -42.94
C THR A 710 12.12 -13.97 -43.62
N ASP A 711 11.16 -13.05 -43.71
CA ASP A 711 11.34 -11.71 -44.24
C ASP A 711 11.98 -10.77 -43.20
N LEU A 712 13.29 -10.90 -43.03
CA LEU A 712 14.07 -10.11 -42.07
C LEU A 712 14.05 -8.60 -42.38
N MET A 713 13.71 -8.21 -43.60
CA MET A 713 13.69 -6.79 -44.01
C MET A 713 12.51 -6.02 -43.40
N SER A 714 11.46 -6.73 -43.00
CA SER A 714 10.25 -6.14 -42.43
C SER A 714 10.19 -6.25 -40.90
N LEU A 715 11.06 -7.07 -40.28
CA LEU A 715 11.08 -7.27 -38.83
C LEU A 715 11.71 -6.08 -38.11
N GLU A 716 11.05 -5.61 -37.07
CA GLU A 716 11.53 -4.63 -36.10
C GLU A 716 12.09 -5.30 -34.84
N TYR A 717 11.62 -6.52 -34.54
CA TYR A 717 12.04 -7.31 -33.39
C TYR A 717 12.15 -8.80 -33.73
N LEU A 718 13.27 -9.41 -33.35
CA LEU A 718 13.49 -10.85 -33.40
C LEU A 718 14.04 -11.35 -32.06
N SER A 719 13.31 -12.25 -31.42
CA SER A 719 13.76 -12.98 -30.22
C SER A 719 13.89 -14.47 -30.56
N LEU A 720 15.07 -15.04 -30.31
CA LEU A 720 15.36 -16.47 -30.41
C LEU A 720 15.94 -16.92 -29.06
N GLU A 721 15.10 -17.49 -28.20
CA GLU A 721 15.48 -17.86 -26.83
C GLU A 721 15.41 -19.37 -26.66
N ASP A 722 16.37 -19.98 -25.98
CA ASP A 722 16.40 -21.42 -25.68
C ASP A 722 16.16 -22.34 -26.91
N CYS A 723 16.46 -21.84 -28.11
CA CYS A 723 16.29 -22.57 -29.36
C CYS A 723 17.42 -23.58 -29.52
N ASN A 724 17.14 -24.84 -29.17
CA ASN A 724 18.11 -25.91 -29.31
C ASN A 724 18.40 -26.15 -30.80
N ASP A 725 19.61 -26.61 -31.09
CA ASP A 725 20.04 -27.06 -32.42
C ASP A 725 20.21 -25.97 -33.50
N ILE A 726 20.10 -24.67 -33.18
CA ILE A 726 20.57 -23.61 -34.09
C ILE A 726 22.10 -23.62 -34.12
N SER A 727 22.70 -23.87 -35.28
CA SER A 727 24.16 -23.85 -35.42
C SER A 727 24.70 -22.41 -35.44
N THR A 728 25.96 -22.23 -35.06
CA THR A 728 26.62 -20.92 -35.08
C THR A 728 26.66 -20.32 -36.49
N GLU A 729 26.85 -21.17 -37.51
CA GLU A 729 26.83 -20.80 -38.92
C GLU A 729 25.44 -20.27 -39.35
N GLN A 730 24.35 -20.83 -38.83
CA GLN A 730 23.00 -20.33 -39.08
C GLN A 730 22.77 -18.95 -38.48
N LEU A 731 23.25 -18.72 -37.25
CA LEU A 731 23.23 -17.39 -36.63
C LEU A 731 24.06 -16.38 -37.43
N PHE A 732 25.21 -16.79 -38.00
CA PHE A 732 26.00 -15.93 -38.89
C PHE A 732 25.26 -15.57 -40.17
N ARG A 733 24.68 -16.55 -40.88
CA ARG A 733 23.90 -16.30 -42.10
C ARG A 733 22.67 -15.43 -41.83
N LEU A 734 22.05 -15.61 -40.66
CA LEU A 734 20.98 -14.75 -40.19
C LEU A 734 21.48 -13.32 -39.99
N ALA A 735 22.60 -13.15 -39.26
CA ALA A 735 23.26 -11.87 -39.02
C ALA A 735 23.61 -11.12 -40.34
N GLU A 736 24.08 -11.85 -41.34
CA GLU A 736 24.45 -11.28 -42.64
C GLU A 736 23.26 -10.77 -43.46
N ARG A 737 22.06 -11.32 -43.26
CA ARG A 737 20.85 -10.94 -44.03
C ARG A 737 20.09 -9.76 -43.45
N PHE A 738 20.43 -9.26 -42.26
CA PHE A 738 19.70 -8.14 -41.66
C PHE A 738 19.93 -6.80 -42.40
N PRO A 739 18.89 -5.96 -42.49
CA PRO A 739 19.01 -4.58 -42.97
C PRO A 739 19.76 -3.70 -41.96
N ASP A 740 20.38 -2.62 -42.44
CA ASP A 740 21.11 -1.62 -41.62
C ASP A 740 20.19 -0.74 -40.73
N LYS A 741 18.92 -1.12 -40.51
CA LYS A 741 17.97 -0.34 -39.70
C LYS A 741 17.93 -0.85 -38.24
N ALA A 742 17.63 0.07 -37.32
CA ALA A 742 17.54 -0.20 -35.88
C ALA A 742 16.52 -1.32 -35.59
N MET A 743 17.04 -2.51 -35.31
CA MET A 743 16.31 -3.72 -35.00
C MET A 743 16.85 -4.26 -33.67
N ILE A 744 15.95 -4.64 -32.76
CA ILE A 744 16.33 -5.30 -31.51
C ILE A 744 16.38 -6.81 -31.78
N ILE A 745 17.55 -7.38 -31.59
CA ILE A 745 17.77 -8.83 -31.68
C ILE A 745 18.16 -9.31 -30.29
N GLU A 746 17.35 -10.20 -29.74
CA GLU A 746 17.63 -10.90 -28.49
C GLU A 746 17.83 -12.38 -28.83
N VAL A 747 19.06 -12.85 -28.76
CA VAL A 747 19.37 -14.28 -28.83
C VAL A 747 19.82 -14.70 -27.45
N ILE A 748 19.01 -15.52 -26.78
CA ILE A 748 19.31 -16.04 -25.43
C ILE A 748 19.57 -17.53 -25.56
N LEU A 749 20.82 -17.94 -25.36
CA LEU A 749 21.21 -19.35 -25.48
C LEU A 749 20.98 -20.10 -24.15
N PRO A 750 20.54 -21.38 -24.18
CA PRO A 750 20.15 -22.10 -22.98
C PRO A 750 21.32 -22.32 -22.00
N GLY A 751 21.12 -21.97 -20.73
CA GLY A 751 22.11 -22.01 -19.65
C GLY A 751 22.52 -23.40 -19.11
N ARG A 752 22.30 -24.50 -19.86
CA ARG A 752 22.73 -25.85 -19.45
C ARG A 752 23.97 -26.27 -20.23
N LYS A 753 25.11 -26.42 -19.53
CA LYS A 753 26.40 -26.92 -20.03
C LYS A 753 26.68 -26.54 -21.48
N TRP A 754 27.30 -25.36 -21.65
CA TRP A 754 28.04 -24.89 -22.83
C TRP A 754 28.16 -25.93 -23.95
N ILE A 755 27.64 -25.59 -25.14
CA ILE A 755 27.96 -26.27 -26.39
C ILE A 755 29.48 -26.48 -26.41
N PRO A 756 30.00 -27.71 -26.33
CA PRO A 756 31.45 -27.94 -26.18
C PRO A 756 32.30 -27.43 -27.36
N SER A 757 31.68 -26.90 -28.41
CA SER A 757 32.32 -26.48 -29.65
C SER A 757 32.21 -25.00 -29.99
N MET A 758 31.50 -24.17 -29.20
CA MET A 758 31.44 -22.73 -29.47
C MET A 758 32.56 -22.04 -28.71
N ASP A 759 33.67 -21.76 -29.41
CA ASP A 759 34.79 -21.08 -28.79
C ASP A 759 34.48 -19.57 -28.57
N SER A 760 35.28 -18.90 -27.75
CA SER A 760 35.15 -17.47 -27.50
C SER A 760 35.34 -16.62 -28.78
N VAL A 761 35.92 -17.20 -29.84
CA VAL A 761 36.19 -16.53 -31.11
C VAL A 761 34.90 -16.40 -31.91
N ASP A 762 34.07 -17.45 -31.95
CA ASP A 762 32.77 -17.44 -32.62
C ASP A 762 31.80 -16.46 -31.97
N GLN A 763 31.73 -16.41 -30.63
CA GLN A 763 30.93 -15.40 -29.92
C GLN A 763 31.38 -13.97 -30.27
N SER A 764 32.69 -13.72 -30.21
CA SER A 764 33.26 -12.41 -30.54
C SER A 764 33.06 -12.05 -32.02
N ARG A 765 32.94 -13.04 -32.90
CA ARG A 765 32.72 -12.83 -34.32
C ARG A 765 31.24 -12.55 -34.60
N ILE A 766 30.30 -13.25 -33.96
CA ILE A 766 28.85 -12.94 -34.04
C ILE A 766 28.60 -11.53 -33.51
N HIS A 767 29.13 -11.21 -32.33
CA HIS A 767 28.99 -9.88 -31.73
C HIS A 767 29.53 -8.78 -32.65
N ARG A 768 30.72 -8.96 -33.22
CA ARG A 768 31.31 -7.99 -34.16
C ARG A 768 30.50 -7.80 -35.43
N VAL A 769 29.96 -8.88 -36.01
CA VAL A 769 29.12 -8.78 -37.22
C VAL A 769 27.82 -8.03 -36.90
N LEU A 770 27.20 -8.32 -35.75
CA LEU A 770 25.96 -7.67 -35.32
C LEU A 770 26.18 -6.20 -34.93
N GLU A 771 27.24 -5.88 -34.19
CA GLU A 771 27.62 -4.49 -33.86
C GLU A 771 27.94 -3.67 -35.11
N ALA A 772 28.70 -4.23 -36.06
CA ALA A 772 29.10 -3.53 -37.27
C ALA A 772 27.90 -3.15 -38.16
N LYS A 773 26.83 -3.95 -38.16
CA LYS A 773 25.64 -3.73 -39.01
C LYS A 773 24.56 -2.87 -38.36
N THR A 774 24.34 -3.01 -37.05
CA THR A 774 23.16 -2.43 -36.41
C THR A 774 23.37 -1.02 -35.88
N GLY A 775 24.61 -0.53 -35.86
CA GLY A 775 24.93 0.84 -35.46
C GLY A 775 24.80 1.04 -33.95
N HIS A 776 23.62 0.83 -33.36
CA HIS A 776 23.29 0.82 -31.93
C HIS A 776 22.06 -0.10 -31.69
N GLY A 777 22.12 -1.05 -30.75
CA GLY A 777 20.91 -1.71 -30.20
C GLY A 777 20.85 -3.24 -30.11
N VAL A 778 21.91 -3.99 -30.45
CA VAL A 778 21.91 -5.45 -30.27
C VAL A 778 22.28 -5.81 -28.84
N ARG A 779 21.44 -6.63 -28.19
CA ARG A 779 21.70 -7.20 -26.88
C ARG A 779 21.80 -8.73 -27.03
N VAL A 780 23.02 -9.22 -27.27
CA VAL A 780 23.31 -10.66 -27.16
C VAL A 780 23.45 -10.96 -25.66
N VAL A 781 22.58 -11.81 -25.09
CA VAL A 781 22.59 -12.17 -23.66
C VAL A 781 23.04 -13.61 -23.48
#